data_AF-A0A1Y2AKF7-F1
#
_entry.id   AF-A0A1Y2AKF7-F1
#
_cell.length_a   1.000
_cell.length_b   1.000
_cell.length_c   1.000
_cell.angle_alpha   90.00
_cell.angle_beta   90.00
_cell.angle_gamma   90.00
#
_symmetry.space_group_name_H-M   'P 1'
#
loop_
_entity.id
_entity.type
_entity.pdbx_description
1 polymer ?
#
loop_
_entity_poly.entity_id
_entity_poly.type
_entity_poly.pdbx_seq_one_letter_code
_entity_poly.pdbx_strand_id
1 'polypeptide(L)'
;MYVPPSEDIHPFLKGNFAPVTDEFISHACSVTGPIPDELLGGQYIRNGGNPVYPPEKGRHYHWFDGDGMLHGVLFPHDPSEAPTYTNRHLATPLLTLTLILLRSPIPSIALLISPLSSLHRIVMAIVQAFFLLLRARMGVLSVANTSVLWWGQGMGSEAQDEVREREDRQQKAKAISAVGKPSTSISRNYRKDQRLLATCESGPPLEVRVPELETVGWDRLVEQGTGESLANRRGRWDWWKRWSLARVQEDWMTAHPRVDPIDGSLISYSTQMFDAPHARYSVIDRRGTHLVWKEGIDVGRAKMMHDFATTRSHTILLNLPLTLAPANLFSFPPVPLIHFDRSLPSEFVIFPRLLRSPETPQEPVRFTEPEPSLIFHTANAWDEHDETGNVVAIHMLGCRFKSAKLVYAAGQVKVPETEMSKGEDDVVRLHYYRFQLPDGYATNIHTSQIGTITHSFPLTAIPFEFPTVPPNLGMLPSRFVYGCTMRSGSFDERLGGAAKVDCLVKIDVLALAEKGRHRGEGKNMTPVDPRSSAEIMDNWARGMKGPVEIFALPEGWFAQEPRFIPKHGEGLDEDDGWLLSYVYDESHLLPDGTPSTASHAGSELWVIDAKRMGEGMSALACRVKLPQRVPYGLHGTWLAPTFTRNQRRLSTILPPQKLLQDKLALSRIQHFASVLFDRPTSRDKSNVERMVLSILWPAAFGALTLALVETLRNVIQGTVGLHGSASGGNITSTNWALDDGEKAQRWSGGKFPWPQVLSAFVVIMVFVLRASGFEKGEKVNPLPLPLPPVQEVE
;
A
#
# COMPACT_ATOMS: atom_id res chain seq x y z
N MET A 1 22.79 -13.76 20.34
CA MET A 1 21.95 -14.94 20.66
C MET A 1 20.99 -15.16 19.51
N TYR A 2 20.92 -16.38 18.98
CA TYR A 2 19.88 -16.79 18.04
C TYR A 2 18.60 -17.01 18.85
N VAL A 3 17.55 -16.22 18.61
CA VAL A 3 16.21 -16.59 19.06
C VAL A 3 15.75 -17.64 18.05
N PRO A 4 15.60 -18.92 18.43
CA PRO A 4 15.05 -19.91 17.52
C PRO A 4 13.63 -19.48 17.14
N PRO A 5 13.18 -19.75 15.90
CA PRO A 5 11.76 -19.59 15.58
C PRO A 5 10.93 -20.36 16.60
N SER A 6 9.96 -19.69 17.23
CA SER A 6 9.06 -20.32 18.18
C SER A 6 8.27 -21.45 17.51
N GLU A 7 8.00 -22.53 18.24
CA GLU A 7 7.13 -23.62 17.77
C GLU A 7 5.66 -23.16 17.61
N ASP A 8 5.35 -21.95 18.06
CA ASP A 8 4.08 -21.25 17.92
C ASP A 8 3.79 -20.75 16.49
N ILE A 9 2.50 -20.75 16.14
CA ILE A 9 1.99 -20.07 14.94
C ILE A 9 2.18 -18.55 15.10
N HIS A 10 2.56 -17.87 14.03
CA HIS A 10 2.79 -16.41 14.00
C HIS A 10 1.57 -15.63 14.51
N PRO A 11 1.72 -14.53 15.29
CA PRO A 11 0.60 -13.77 15.84
C PRO A 11 -0.39 -13.26 14.77
N PHE A 12 0.13 -12.78 13.63
CA PHE A 12 -0.66 -12.35 12.47
C PHE A 12 -1.24 -13.53 11.64
N LEU A 13 -1.33 -14.73 12.22
CA LEU A 13 -2.01 -15.91 11.69
C LEU A 13 -2.87 -16.61 12.79
N LYS A 14 -3.00 -16.00 13.99
CA LYS A 14 -3.82 -16.47 15.13
C LYS A 14 -5.00 -15.52 15.35
N GLY A 15 -6.02 -15.96 16.11
CA GLY A 15 -7.21 -15.15 16.42
C GLY A 15 -7.89 -14.60 15.17
N ASN A 16 -8.34 -13.34 15.20
CA ASN A 16 -8.92 -12.69 14.02
C ASN A 16 -7.89 -12.25 12.94
N PHE A 17 -6.59 -12.51 13.12
CA PHE A 17 -5.62 -12.42 12.01
C PHE A 17 -5.47 -13.74 11.24
N ALA A 18 -6.05 -14.84 11.73
CA ALA A 18 -6.09 -16.07 10.97
C ALA A 18 -6.77 -15.83 9.60
N PRO A 19 -6.33 -16.49 8.52
CA PRO A 19 -6.97 -16.38 7.21
C PRO A 19 -8.40 -16.91 7.25
N VAL A 20 -9.24 -16.46 6.33
CA VAL A 20 -10.49 -17.14 5.96
C VAL A 20 -10.39 -17.72 4.55
N THR A 21 -10.92 -18.92 4.37
CA THR A 21 -10.85 -19.63 3.09
C THR A 21 -12.11 -19.51 2.26
N ASP A 22 -13.25 -19.25 2.90
CA ASP A 22 -14.55 -19.39 2.26
C ASP A 22 -14.95 -18.09 1.56
N GLU A 23 -15.58 -18.20 0.40
CA GLU A 23 -16.13 -17.05 -0.33
C GLU A 23 -17.64 -17.17 -0.40
N PHE A 24 -18.32 -16.10 0.01
CA PHE A 24 -19.75 -15.94 -0.11
C PHE A 24 -20.02 -14.94 -1.23
N ILE A 25 -21.12 -15.15 -1.96
CA ILE A 25 -21.55 -14.29 -3.06
C ILE A 25 -22.99 -13.90 -2.79
N SER A 26 -23.24 -12.61 -2.56
CA SER A 26 -24.58 -12.06 -2.30
C SER A 26 -25.35 -12.79 -1.19
N HIS A 27 -24.66 -13.26 -0.14
CA HIS A 27 -25.29 -13.99 0.96
C HIS A 27 -26.07 -13.04 1.86
N ALA A 28 -27.36 -13.29 2.07
CA ALA A 28 -28.22 -12.47 2.91
C ALA A 28 -27.71 -12.40 4.37
N CYS A 29 -27.68 -11.20 4.94
CA CYS A 29 -27.27 -10.95 6.31
C CYS A 29 -28.48 -10.60 7.19
N SER A 30 -28.46 -11.06 8.45
CA SER A 30 -29.43 -10.58 9.43
C SER A 30 -29.01 -9.20 9.96
N VAL A 31 -30.00 -8.34 10.19
CA VAL A 31 -29.78 -6.95 10.65
C VAL A 31 -30.44 -6.74 11.99
N THR A 32 -29.85 -5.89 12.82
CA THR A 32 -30.43 -5.39 14.07
C THR A 32 -30.37 -3.87 14.07
N GLY A 33 -31.51 -3.21 14.29
CA GLY A 33 -31.67 -1.76 14.11
C GLY A 33 -32.10 -1.37 12.69
N PRO A 34 -32.62 -0.15 12.48
CA PRO A 34 -33.02 0.34 11.16
C PRO A 34 -31.79 0.66 10.30
N ILE A 35 -31.81 0.25 9.03
CA ILE A 35 -30.80 0.67 8.03
C ILE A 35 -31.06 2.15 7.69
N PRO A 36 -30.07 3.06 7.83
CA PRO A 36 -30.24 4.45 7.41
C PRO A 36 -30.43 4.60 5.88
N ASP A 37 -31.24 5.57 5.49
CA ASP A 37 -31.61 5.82 4.08
C ASP A 37 -30.39 6.11 3.19
N GLU A 38 -29.35 6.76 3.74
CA GLU A 38 -28.08 7.03 3.05
C GLU A 38 -27.38 5.75 2.55
N LEU A 39 -27.60 4.62 3.23
CA LEU A 39 -26.95 3.37 2.88
C LEU A 39 -27.69 2.62 1.78
N LEU A 40 -28.97 2.91 1.52
CA LEU A 40 -29.84 2.07 0.68
C LEU A 40 -29.35 1.95 -0.77
N GLY A 41 -28.83 0.78 -1.11
CA GLY A 41 -28.25 0.46 -2.42
C GLY A 41 -26.76 0.70 -2.55
N GLY A 42 -26.11 1.25 -1.52
CA GLY A 42 -24.67 1.45 -1.50
C GLY A 42 -23.93 0.20 -1.04
N GLN A 43 -22.62 0.16 -1.29
CA GLN A 43 -21.78 -0.97 -0.92
C GLN A 43 -20.54 -0.50 -0.16
N TYR A 44 -20.35 -1.02 1.04
CA TYR A 44 -19.08 -0.89 1.76
C TYR A 44 -18.14 -2.01 1.31
N ILE A 45 -16.88 -1.72 1.00
CA ILE A 45 -15.88 -2.69 0.54
C ILE A 45 -14.54 -2.41 1.24
N ARG A 46 -13.91 -3.42 1.82
CA ARG A 46 -12.58 -3.32 2.47
C ARG A 46 -11.61 -4.36 1.93
N ASN A 47 -10.36 -3.96 1.69
CA ASN A 47 -9.26 -4.82 1.27
C ASN A 47 -8.42 -5.30 2.47
N GLY A 48 -7.53 -6.26 2.27
CA GLY A 48 -6.59 -6.73 3.28
C GLY A 48 -5.82 -7.97 2.84
N GLY A 49 -4.68 -8.22 3.49
CA GLY A 49 -3.91 -9.45 3.30
C GLY A 49 -4.57 -10.65 3.97
N ASN A 50 -4.90 -11.67 3.18
CA ASN A 50 -5.48 -12.94 3.62
C ASN A 50 -4.71 -14.09 2.92
N PRO A 51 -3.61 -14.60 3.51
CA PRO A 51 -2.76 -15.60 2.85
C PRO A 51 -3.51 -16.91 2.61
N VAL A 52 -3.60 -17.34 1.35
CA VAL A 52 -4.30 -18.58 1.00
C VAL A 52 -3.51 -19.82 1.45
N TYR A 53 -2.17 -19.73 1.43
CA TYR A 53 -1.28 -20.70 2.05
C TYR A 53 -0.40 -19.98 3.09
N PRO A 54 -0.80 -20.00 4.38
CA PRO A 54 0.01 -19.47 5.46
C PRO A 54 1.41 -20.09 5.48
N PRO A 55 2.47 -19.30 5.78
CA PRO A 55 3.82 -19.83 5.85
C PRO A 55 3.97 -20.88 6.96
N GLU A 56 4.78 -21.90 6.68
CA GLU A 56 5.12 -22.96 7.64
C GLU A 56 5.75 -22.38 8.91
N LYS A 57 5.57 -23.10 10.04
CA LYS A 57 6.11 -22.71 11.34
C LYS A 57 7.59 -22.33 11.25
N GLY A 58 7.93 -21.16 11.79
CA GLY A 58 9.29 -20.65 11.84
C GLY A 58 9.86 -20.03 10.56
N ARG A 59 9.06 -19.88 9.49
CA ARG A 59 9.41 -19.00 8.37
C ARG A 59 9.08 -17.55 8.70
N HIS A 60 9.85 -16.62 8.15
CA HIS A 60 9.54 -15.19 8.24
C HIS A 60 8.20 -14.91 7.54
N TYR A 61 7.35 -14.13 8.20
CA TYR A 61 6.07 -13.65 7.68
C TYR A 61 5.87 -12.20 8.13
N HIS A 62 5.26 -11.40 7.27
CA HIS A 62 4.83 -10.04 7.56
C HIS A 62 3.34 -9.96 7.26
N TRP A 63 2.56 -9.25 8.09
CA TRP A 63 1.11 -9.13 7.90
C TRP A 63 0.72 -8.67 6.48
N PHE A 64 1.50 -7.74 5.91
CA PHE A 64 1.29 -7.22 4.56
C PHE A 64 1.69 -8.19 3.42
N ASP A 65 2.26 -9.37 3.69
CA ASP A 65 2.61 -10.36 2.65
C ASP A 65 1.40 -11.17 2.14
N GLY A 66 0.24 -11.12 2.83
CA GLY A 66 -0.92 -11.95 2.52
C GLY A 66 -1.60 -11.60 1.18
N ASP A 67 -2.13 -12.60 0.47
CA ASP A 67 -2.85 -12.39 -0.80
C ASP A 67 -4.06 -11.45 -0.62
N GLY A 68 -4.33 -10.56 -1.57
CA GLY A 68 -5.40 -9.57 -1.43
C GLY A 68 -6.79 -10.18 -1.42
N MET A 69 -7.61 -9.82 -0.43
CA MET A 69 -9.00 -10.25 -0.30
C MET A 69 -9.94 -9.09 0.03
N LEU A 70 -10.97 -8.93 -0.80
CA LEU A 70 -12.04 -7.96 -0.59
C LEU A 70 -13.19 -8.57 0.22
N HIS A 71 -13.73 -7.78 1.14
CA HIS A 71 -14.97 -8.07 1.86
C HIS A 71 -15.93 -6.89 1.68
N GLY A 72 -17.15 -7.15 1.23
CA GLY A 72 -18.14 -6.10 1.02
C GLY A 72 -19.55 -6.46 1.45
N VAL A 73 -20.27 -5.45 1.93
CA VAL A 73 -21.70 -5.51 2.28
C VAL A 73 -22.44 -4.54 1.36
N LEU A 74 -23.30 -5.08 0.51
CA LEU A 74 -24.25 -4.33 -0.30
C LEU A 74 -25.55 -4.17 0.49
N PHE A 75 -25.92 -2.93 0.78
CA PHE A 75 -27.20 -2.61 1.38
C PHE A 75 -28.32 -2.66 0.33
N PRO A 76 -29.54 -3.07 0.71
CA PRO A 76 -30.64 -3.22 -0.22
C PRO A 76 -31.15 -1.86 -0.71
N HIS A 77 -31.89 -1.85 -1.83
CA HIS A 77 -32.61 -0.65 -2.26
C HIS A 77 -33.93 -0.43 -1.51
N ASP A 78 -34.52 -1.50 -0.99
CA ASP A 78 -35.72 -1.48 -0.15
C ASP A 78 -35.30 -1.81 1.30
N PRO A 79 -35.61 -0.97 2.31
CA PRO A 79 -35.22 -1.23 3.70
C PRO A 79 -35.88 -2.47 4.32
N SER A 80 -36.87 -3.09 3.66
CA SER A 80 -37.47 -4.36 4.07
C SER A 80 -36.69 -5.60 3.61
N GLU A 81 -35.74 -5.45 2.67
CA GLU A 81 -34.86 -6.53 2.23
C GLU A 81 -33.62 -6.66 3.13
N ALA A 82 -32.93 -7.80 3.03
CA ALA A 82 -31.68 -8.03 3.74
C ALA A 82 -30.48 -7.46 2.97
N PRO A 83 -29.51 -6.78 3.62
CA PRO A 83 -28.18 -6.56 3.06
C PRO A 83 -27.53 -7.88 2.68
N THR A 84 -26.64 -7.83 1.69
CA THR A 84 -25.95 -9.01 1.18
C THR A 84 -24.44 -8.87 1.33
N TYR A 85 -23.80 -9.91 1.84
CA TYR A 85 -22.35 -10.00 2.01
C TYR A 85 -21.71 -10.78 0.85
N THR A 86 -20.60 -10.24 0.36
CA THR A 86 -19.76 -10.87 -0.66
C THR A 86 -18.29 -10.72 -0.25
N ASN A 87 -17.48 -11.76 -0.43
CA ASN A 87 -16.04 -11.67 -0.21
C ASN A 87 -15.25 -12.52 -1.20
N ARG A 88 -14.12 -12.00 -1.69
CA ARG A 88 -13.38 -12.53 -2.85
C ARG A 88 -11.88 -12.32 -2.74
N HIS A 89 -11.10 -13.34 -3.06
CA HIS A 89 -9.68 -13.13 -3.35
C HIS A 89 -9.51 -12.39 -4.67
N LEU A 90 -8.50 -11.54 -4.76
CA LEU A 90 -8.13 -10.85 -5.98
C LEU A 90 -7.31 -11.79 -6.87
N ALA A 91 -7.75 -12.00 -8.12
CA ALA A 91 -7.12 -12.93 -9.06
C ALA A 91 -5.81 -12.39 -9.64
N THR A 92 -4.80 -12.21 -8.79
CA THR A 92 -3.47 -11.79 -9.21
C THR A 92 -2.68 -12.97 -9.82
N PRO A 93 -1.72 -12.72 -10.72
CA PRO A 93 -0.78 -13.74 -11.18
C PRO A 93 0.06 -14.30 -10.03
N LEU A 94 0.32 -13.49 -8.99
CA LEU A 94 1.01 -13.91 -7.78
C LEU A 94 0.20 -14.95 -6.99
N LEU A 95 -1.08 -14.68 -6.70
CA LEU A 95 -1.99 -15.64 -6.07
C LEU A 95 -2.06 -16.94 -6.90
N THR A 96 -2.06 -16.83 -8.22
CA THR A 96 -2.02 -18.00 -9.12
C THR A 96 -0.75 -18.84 -8.91
N LEU A 97 0.41 -18.22 -8.70
CA LEU A 97 1.64 -18.95 -8.33
C LEU A 97 1.61 -19.50 -6.90
N THR A 98 1.10 -18.74 -5.93
CA THR A 98 0.90 -19.20 -4.55
C THR A 98 0.05 -20.47 -4.52
N LEU A 99 -1.00 -20.53 -5.34
CA LEU A 99 -1.86 -21.70 -5.52
C LEU A 99 -1.17 -22.89 -6.21
N ILE A 100 -0.28 -22.64 -7.17
CA ILE A 100 0.49 -23.71 -7.87
C ILE A 100 1.61 -24.28 -6.98
N LEU A 101 2.27 -23.44 -6.18
CA LEU A 101 3.44 -23.82 -5.39
C LEU A 101 3.11 -24.26 -3.97
N LEU A 102 1.83 -24.15 -3.54
CA LEU A 102 1.35 -24.39 -2.18
C LEU A 102 2.06 -23.54 -1.10
N ARG A 103 2.72 -22.45 -1.52
CA ARG A 103 3.46 -21.48 -0.68
C ARG A 103 3.69 -20.19 -1.45
N SER A 104 3.85 -19.07 -0.74
CA SER A 104 4.26 -17.82 -1.38
C SER A 104 5.64 -17.96 -2.08
N PRO A 105 5.78 -17.46 -3.32
CA PRO A 105 7.05 -17.46 -4.05
C PRO A 105 7.98 -16.28 -3.72
N ILE A 106 7.48 -15.24 -3.04
CA ILE A 106 8.21 -14.00 -2.77
C ILE A 106 8.83 -14.04 -1.36
N PRO A 107 10.04 -13.49 -1.13
CA PRO A 107 10.56 -13.25 0.22
C PRO A 107 9.63 -12.34 1.04
N SER A 108 9.30 -12.76 2.25
CA SER A 108 8.57 -11.94 3.22
C SER A 108 9.28 -10.61 3.49
N ILE A 109 8.51 -9.52 3.67
CA ILE A 109 9.06 -8.23 4.15
C ILE A 109 9.83 -8.40 5.47
N ALA A 110 9.39 -9.31 6.35
CA ALA A 110 10.06 -9.62 7.62
C ALA A 110 11.50 -10.15 7.44
N LEU A 111 11.82 -10.78 6.30
CA LEU A 111 13.18 -11.18 5.96
C LEU A 111 14.07 -9.97 5.62
N LEU A 112 13.50 -8.94 4.97
CA LEU A 112 14.19 -7.75 4.47
C LEU A 112 14.51 -6.73 5.58
N ILE A 113 13.67 -6.65 6.61
CA ILE A 113 13.87 -5.81 7.80
C ILE A 113 14.67 -6.50 8.93
N SER A 114 14.85 -7.82 8.87
CA SER A 114 15.52 -8.58 9.95
C SER A 114 17.05 -8.44 9.89
N PRO A 115 17.71 -7.87 10.94
CA PRO A 115 19.17 -7.71 10.97
C PRO A 115 19.93 -9.02 11.19
N LEU A 116 19.23 -10.07 11.65
CA LEU A 116 19.80 -11.40 11.89
C LEU A 116 19.63 -12.33 10.67
N SER A 117 18.99 -11.86 9.61
CA SER A 117 18.90 -12.56 8.34
C SER A 117 20.29 -12.69 7.73
N SER A 118 20.79 -13.91 7.61
CA SER A 118 22.08 -14.15 6.94
C SER A 118 22.03 -13.68 5.49
N LEU A 119 23.10 -13.05 5.02
CA LEU A 119 23.27 -12.59 3.64
C LEU A 119 22.85 -13.67 2.62
N HIS A 120 23.26 -14.93 2.88
CA HIS A 120 22.90 -16.06 2.02
C HIS A 120 21.39 -16.32 1.93
N ARG A 121 20.60 -16.13 3.01
CA ARG A 121 19.14 -16.34 2.98
C ARG A 121 18.46 -15.27 2.13
N ILE A 122 18.86 -14.01 2.30
CA ILE A 122 18.32 -12.88 1.52
C ILE A 122 18.65 -13.06 0.04
N VAL A 123 19.93 -13.30 -0.29
CA VAL A 123 20.37 -13.51 -1.68
C VAL A 123 19.68 -14.70 -2.32
N MET A 124 19.60 -15.86 -1.64
CA MET A 124 18.93 -17.04 -2.20
C MET A 124 17.43 -16.81 -2.40
N ALA A 125 16.75 -16.08 -1.51
CA ALA A 125 15.32 -15.78 -1.69
C ALA A 125 15.07 -14.80 -2.85
N ILE A 126 15.91 -13.77 -3.01
CA ILE A 126 15.88 -12.85 -4.16
C ILE A 126 16.14 -13.60 -5.48
N VAL A 127 17.16 -14.47 -5.50
CA VAL A 127 17.51 -15.28 -6.68
C VAL A 127 16.38 -16.26 -7.04
N GLN A 128 15.74 -16.89 -6.05
CA GLN A 128 14.57 -17.74 -6.28
C GLN A 128 13.40 -16.96 -6.88
N ALA A 129 13.06 -15.79 -6.32
CA ALA A 129 12.01 -14.92 -6.86
C ALA A 129 12.33 -14.45 -8.29
N PHE A 130 13.59 -14.13 -8.59
CA PHE A 130 14.05 -13.75 -9.92
C PHE A 130 13.90 -14.89 -10.96
N PHE A 131 14.30 -16.12 -10.62
CA PHE A 131 14.11 -17.26 -11.51
C PHE A 131 12.63 -17.58 -11.76
N LEU A 132 11.76 -17.40 -10.75
CA LEU A 132 10.31 -17.56 -10.91
C LEU A 132 9.72 -16.47 -11.82
N LEU A 133 10.12 -15.21 -11.66
CA LEU A 133 9.75 -14.10 -12.55
C LEU A 133 10.16 -14.41 -14.01
N LEU A 134 11.42 -14.80 -14.23
CA LEU A 134 11.98 -15.09 -15.55
C LEU A 134 11.24 -16.24 -16.25
N ARG A 135 10.94 -17.31 -15.50
CA ARG A 135 10.22 -18.49 -16.01
C ARG A 135 8.75 -18.20 -16.32
N ALA A 136 8.08 -17.41 -15.49
CA ALA A 136 6.66 -17.16 -15.60
C ALA A 136 6.29 -16.08 -16.64
N ARG A 137 7.27 -15.30 -17.15
CA ARG A 137 7.06 -14.13 -18.04
C ARG A 137 6.07 -13.10 -17.48
N MET A 138 5.86 -13.08 -16.16
CA MET A 138 4.88 -12.21 -15.52
C MET A 138 5.42 -10.79 -15.40
N GLY A 139 4.62 -9.82 -15.84
CA GLY A 139 4.98 -8.40 -15.76
C GLY A 139 4.71 -7.75 -14.41
N VAL A 140 3.92 -8.37 -13.53
CA VAL A 140 3.46 -7.80 -12.26
C VAL A 140 3.59 -8.83 -11.14
N LEU A 141 4.28 -8.44 -10.05
CA LEU A 141 4.40 -9.19 -8.80
C LEU A 141 3.77 -8.39 -7.65
N SER A 142 2.44 -8.38 -7.59
CA SER A 142 1.72 -7.70 -6.52
C SER A 142 0.61 -8.57 -5.94
N VAL A 143 0.39 -8.43 -4.64
CA VAL A 143 -0.72 -9.03 -3.87
C VAL A 143 -2.02 -8.23 -3.99
N ALA A 144 -1.95 -6.96 -4.42
CA ALA A 144 -3.10 -6.05 -4.53
C ALA A 144 -3.94 -5.90 -3.23
N ASN A 145 -3.31 -6.01 -2.05
CA ASN A 145 -3.99 -6.24 -0.77
C ASN A 145 -4.20 -5.00 0.11
N THR A 146 -3.65 -3.84 -0.25
CA THR A 146 -3.55 -2.70 0.67
C THR A 146 -4.83 -1.88 0.74
N SER A 147 -5.34 -1.39 -0.40
CA SER A 147 -6.46 -0.46 -0.43
C SER A 147 -7.39 -0.70 -1.62
N VAL A 148 -8.49 0.05 -1.66
CA VAL A 148 -9.51 -0.04 -2.71
C VAL A 148 -10.12 1.35 -2.94
N LEU A 149 -10.18 1.76 -4.21
CA LEU A 149 -10.63 3.09 -4.65
C LEU A 149 -11.69 2.97 -5.74
N TRP A 150 -12.72 3.80 -5.70
CA TRP A 150 -13.59 4.04 -6.86
C TRP A 150 -13.04 5.19 -7.69
N TRP A 151 -12.95 5.04 -9.01
CA TRP A 151 -12.52 6.12 -9.90
C TRP A 151 -13.04 5.97 -11.34
N GLY A 152 -13.18 7.09 -12.06
CA GLY A 152 -13.49 7.12 -13.50
C GLY A 152 -14.40 8.27 -13.92
N GLN A 153 -14.97 8.16 -15.14
CA GLN A 153 -15.73 9.25 -15.76
C GLN A 153 -16.96 9.69 -14.98
N GLY A 154 -17.10 11.00 -14.80
CA GLY A 154 -18.23 11.62 -14.08
C GLY A 154 -18.01 11.79 -12.57
N MET A 155 -16.80 11.55 -12.05
CA MET A 155 -16.40 11.92 -10.69
C MET A 155 -16.09 13.41 -10.57
N GLY A 156 -16.17 13.96 -9.35
CA GLY A 156 -16.04 15.39 -9.07
C GLY A 156 -17.38 16.14 -9.09
N SER A 157 -17.58 17.13 -8.22
CA SER A 157 -18.78 17.98 -8.21
C SER A 157 -18.98 18.72 -9.54
N GLU A 158 -17.89 19.22 -10.14
CA GLU A 158 -17.93 19.87 -11.47
C GLU A 158 -18.54 18.97 -12.55
N ALA A 159 -18.28 17.66 -12.49
CA ALA A 159 -18.84 16.71 -13.45
C ALA A 159 -20.33 16.47 -13.23
N GLN A 160 -20.83 16.59 -12.00
CA GLN A 160 -22.26 16.51 -11.70
C GLN A 160 -23.00 17.76 -12.23
N ASP A 161 -22.40 18.94 -12.07
CA ASP A 161 -22.97 20.19 -12.57
C ASP A 161 -22.91 20.29 -14.10
N GLU A 162 -21.83 19.83 -14.76
CA GLU A 162 -21.76 19.65 -16.22
C GLU A 162 -22.90 18.76 -16.75
N VAL A 163 -23.28 17.71 -16.01
CA VAL A 163 -24.40 16.82 -16.37
C VAL A 163 -25.73 17.54 -16.17
N ARG A 164 -25.96 18.16 -15.01
CA ARG A 164 -27.17 18.93 -14.71
C ARG A 164 -27.42 19.99 -15.77
N GLU A 165 -26.44 20.85 -16.06
CA GLU A 165 -26.56 21.88 -17.10
C GLU A 165 -26.91 21.30 -18.48
N ARG A 166 -26.33 20.15 -18.85
CA ARG A 166 -26.60 19.51 -20.15
C ARG A 166 -28.00 18.90 -20.21
N GLU A 167 -28.45 18.27 -19.13
CA GLU A 167 -29.82 17.75 -19.03
C GLU A 167 -30.83 18.92 -19.09
N ASP A 168 -30.56 20.02 -18.39
CA ASP A 168 -31.32 21.28 -18.45
C ASP A 168 -31.39 21.87 -19.87
N ARG A 169 -30.24 21.99 -20.55
CA ARG A 169 -30.16 22.44 -21.95
C ARG A 169 -30.91 21.49 -22.89
N GLN A 170 -30.83 20.17 -22.66
CA GLN A 170 -31.50 19.18 -23.49
C GLN A 170 -33.01 19.15 -23.25
N GLN A 171 -33.47 19.43 -22.03
CA GLN A 171 -34.88 19.56 -21.67
C GLN A 171 -35.48 20.86 -22.24
N LYS A 172 -34.75 21.99 -22.14
CA LYS A 172 -35.08 23.24 -22.84
C LYS A 172 -35.13 23.05 -24.36
N ALA A 173 -34.16 22.33 -24.95
CA ALA A 173 -34.16 22.02 -26.39
C ALA A 173 -35.32 21.10 -26.84
N LYS A 174 -35.74 20.14 -26.00
CA LYS A 174 -36.95 19.32 -26.24
C LYS A 174 -38.24 20.13 -26.14
N ALA A 175 -38.31 21.08 -25.21
CA ALA A 175 -39.46 21.99 -25.11
C ALA A 175 -39.58 22.91 -26.35
N ILE A 176 -38.46 23.22 -27.02
CA ILE A 176 -38.41 24.01 -28.25
C ILE A 176 -38.66 23.15 -29.51
N SER A 177 -38.19 21.89 -29.54
CA SER A 177 -38.37 20.98 -30.68
C SER A 177 -39.41 19.89 -30.43
N ALA A 178 -40.70 20.28 -30.44
CA ALA A 178 -41.84 19.36 -30.32
C ALA A 178 -42.00 18.33 -31.48
N VAL A 179 -41.09 18.32 -32.47
CA VAL A 179 -41.08 17.38 -33.60
C VAL A 179 -39.65 16.88 -33.86
N GLY A 180 -39.20 15.90 -33.08
CA GLY A 180 -37.89 15.26 -33.27
C GLY A 180 -37.71 14.01 -32.41
N LYS A 181 -37.23 12.90 -33.01
CA LYS A 181 -37.01 11.63 -32.28
C LYS A 181 -35.95 11.83 -31.18
N PRO A 182 -36.14 11.30 -29.96
CA PRO A 182 -35.18 11.47 -28.88
C PRO A 182 -33.88 10.70 -29.17
N SER A 183 -32.76 11.43 -29.21
CA SER A 183 -31.42 10.83 -29.15
C SER A 183 -31.15 10.30 -27.74
N THR A 184 -31.08 8.98 -27.59
CA THR A 184 -30.99 8.27 -26.30
C THR A 184 -29.62 7.63 -26.01
N SER A 185 -28.58 7.97 -26.78
CA SER A 185 -27.30 7.23 -26.79
C SER A 185 -26.16 7.80 -25.93
N ILE A 186 -26.14 9.10 -25.62
CA ILE A 186 -24.89 9.77 -25.17
C ILE A 186 -24.69 9.78 -23.64
N SER A 187 -25.72 10.06 -22.84
CA SER A 187 -25.64 10.04 -21.35
C SER A 187 -25.18 8.68 -20.79
N ARG A 188 -25.51 7.58 -21.49
CA ARG A 188 -25.12 6.21 -21.10
C ARG A 188 -23.64 5.88 -21.29
N ASN A 189 -22.84 6.69 -22.00
CA ASN A 189 -21.43 6.36 -22.23
C ASN A 189 -20.52 6.82 -21.09
N TYR A 190 -20.70 8.03 -20.53
CA TYR A 190 -19.91 8.51 -19.39
C TYR A 190 -19.91 7.55 -18.18
N ARG A 191 -21.00 6.80 -17.97
CA ARG A 191 -21.14 5.86 -16.85
C ARG A 191 -20.47 4.50 -17.07
N LYS A 192 -19.91 4.22 -18.26
CA LYS A 192 -19.26 2.93 -18.57
C LYS A 192 -17.81 2.82 -18.11
N ASP A 193 -17.18 3.95 -17.79
CA ASP A 193 -15.75 4.02 -17.47
C ASP A 193 -15.46 4.25 -15.97
N GLN A 194 -16.45 4.03 -15.09
CA GLN A 194 -16.26 4.02 -13.64
C GLN A 194 -15.91 2.61 -13.13
N ARG A 195 -14.80 2.52 -12.40
CA ARG A 195 -14.10 1.29 -12.04
C ARG A 195 -13.85 1.27 -10.53
N LEU A 196 -13.92 0.09 -9.92
CA LEU A 196 -13.29 -0.15 -8.61
C LEU A 196 -11.87 -0.63 -8.86
N LEU A 197 -10.90 -0.05 -8.18
CA LEU A 197 -9.47 -0.36 -8.31
C LEU A 197 -8.95 -0.84 -6.96
N ALA A 198 -8.49 -2.10 -6.87
CA ALA A 198 -7.72 -2.59 -5.74
C ALA A 198 -6.23 -2.24 -5.94
N THR A 199 -5.56 -1.78 -4.89
CA THR A 199 -4.26 -1.11 -4.99
C THR A 199 -3.24 -1.70 -4.00
N CYS A 200 -1.96 -1.61 -4.36
CA CYS A 200 -0.83 -2.03 -3.53
C CYS A 200 0.46 -1.38 -4.05
N GLU A 201 1.39 -1.06 -3.14
CA GLU A 201 2.66 -0.34 -3.35
C GLU A 201 3.64 -1.08 -4.29
N SER A 202 3.35 -2.36 -4.58
CA SER A 202 4.15 -3.28 -5.38
C SER A 202 3.61 -3.55 -6.79
N GLY A 203 2.61 -2.78 -7.27
CA GLY A 203 2.03 -3.01 -8.59
C GLY A 203 1.11 -1.91 -9.12
N PRO A 204 0.60 -2.08 -10.36
CA PRO A 204 -0.49 -1.29 -10.91
C PRO A 204 -1.82 -1.58 -10.19
N PRO A 205 -2.85 -0.73 -10.35
CA PRO A 205 -4.18 -1.03 -9.86
C PRO A 205 -4.80 -2.24 -10.57
N LEU A 206 -5.60 -3.00 -9.84
CA LEU A 206 -6.36 -4.14 -10.33
C LEU A 206 -7.85 -3.77 -10.37
N GLU A 207 -8.44 -3.75 -11.57
CA GLU A 207 -9.86 -3.45 -11.74
C GLU A 207 -10.73 -4.59 -11.18
N VAL A 208 -11.80 -4.20 -10.48
CA VAL A 208 -12.79 -5.06 -9.84
C VAL A 208 -14.20 -4.59 -10.22
N ARG A 209 -15.10 -5.55 -10.45
CA ARG A 209 -16.52 -5.35 -10.77
C ARG A 209 -17.38 -5.47 -9.51
N VAL A 210 -18.40 -4.62 -9.42
CA VAL A 210 -19.37 -4.60 -8.33
C VAL A 210 -20.77 -4.98 -8.82
N PRO A 211 -21.65 -5.54 -7.96
CA PRO A 211 -21.44 -5.82 -6.53
C PRO A 211 -20.69 -7.12 -6.18
N GLU A 212 -20.48 -8.05 -7.13
CA GLU A 212 -19.98 -9.41 -6.86
C GLU A 212 -18.46 -9.51 -6.58
N LEU A 213 -17.74 -8.37 -6.55
CA LEU A 213 -16.31 -8.22 -6.26
C LEU A 213 -15.40 -9.04 -7.18
N GLU A 214 -15.77 -9.17 -8.45
CA GLU A 214 -15.07 -9.99 -9.43
C GLU A 214 -13.86 -9.24 -10.04
N THR A 215 -12.67 -9.85 -10.00
CA THR A 215 -11.47 -9.30 -10.64
C THR A 215 -11.62 -9.23 -12.16
N VAL A 216 -11.38 -8.06 -12.75
CA VAL A 216 -11.40 -7.84 -14.20
C VAL A 216 -9.99 -7.99 -14.79
N GLY A 217 -8.98 -7.37 -14.19
CA GLY A 217 -7.59 -7.41 -14.65
C GLY A 217 -6.80 -6.16 -14.25
N TRP A 218 -5.52 -6.10 -14.61
CA TRP A 218 -4.68 -4.93 -14.32
C TRP A 218 -5.11 -3.73 -15.16
N ASP A 219 -5.48 -2.63 -14.51
CA ASP A 219 -5.69 -1.36 -15.17
C ASP A 219 -4.35 -0.61 -15.25
N ARG A 220 -3.98 -0.16 -16.45
CA ARG A 220 -2.77 0.64 -16.69
C ARG A 220 -3.07 2.13 -16.80
N LEU A 221 -4.28 2.55 -16.43
CA LEU A 221 -4.76 3.93 -16.42
C LEU A 221 -4.51 4.58 -17.81
N VAL A 222 -4.97 3.88 -18.85
CA VAL A 222 -4.62 4.14 -20.25
C VAL A 222 -5.54 5.18 -20.88
N GLU A 223 -4.95 6.07 -21.67
CA GLU A 223 -5.63 7.10 -22.46
C GLU A 223 -6.58 6.47 -23.50
N GLN A 224 -7.88 6.72 -23.36
CA GLN A 224 -8.88 6.30 -24.35
C GLN A 224 -8.80 7.17 -25.61
N GLY A 225 -8.13 6.66 -26.65
CA GLY A 225 -8.12 7.25 -27.98
C GLY A 225 -6.88 6.91 -28.81
N THR A 226 -5.73 6.80 -28.16
CA THR A 226 -4.44 6.47 -28.82
C THR A 226 -4.11 4.99 -28.76
N GLY A 227 -4.63 4.26 -27.75
CA GLY A 227 -4.25 2.86 -27.49
C GLY A 227 -2.82 2.72 -26.94
N GLU A 228 -2.16 3.83 -26.61
CA GLU A 228 -0.82 3.83 -26.04
C GLU A 228 -0.87 3.64 -24.52
N SER A 229 -0.65 2.40 -24.07
CA SER A 229 -0.36 2.16 -22.65
C SER A 229 0.88 2.94 -22.20
N LEU A 230 1.03 3.16 -20.88
CA LEU A 230 2.24 3.70 -20.26
C LEU A 230 3.53 2.99 -20.71
N ALA A 231 3.44 1.70 -21.06
CA ALA A 231 4.54 0.89 -21.58
C ALA A 231 4.86 1.10 -23.08
N ASN A 232 3.97 1.74 -23.86
CA ASN A 232 4.16 1.98 -25.31
C ASN A 232 4.78 3.34 -25.63
N ARG A 233 4.55 4.38 -24.81
CA ARG A 233 5.17 5.72 -24.99
C ARG A 233 6.69 5.74 -24.78
N ARG A 234 7.29 4.62 -24.33
CA ARG A 234 8.73 4.44 -24.18
C ARG A 234 9.28 3.61 -25.35
N GLY A 235 10.17 4.24 -26.14
CA GLY A 235 10.59 3.76 -27.46
C GLY A 235 11.06 2.30 -27.53
N ARG A 236 10.64 1.61 -28.61
CA ARG A 236 10.76 0.16 -28.85
C ARG A 236 12.19 -0.37 -29.11
N TRP A 237 13.24 0.37 -28.73
CA TRP A 237 14.56 0.36 -29.38
C TRP A 237 15.76 0.05 -28.47
N ASP A 238 15.57 -0.51 -27.27
CA ASP A 238 16.68 -1.06 -26.48
C ASP A 238 16.34 -2.45 -25.93
N TRP A 239 17.02 -3.46 -26.48
CA TRP A 239 16.79 -4.86 -26.11
C TRP A 239 17.33 -5.20 -24.72
N TRP A 240 18.32 -4.45 -24.23
CA TRP A 240 18.89 -4.63 -22.89
C TRP A 240 17.89 -4.23 -21.80
N LYS A 241 17.25 -3.05 -21.95
CA LYS A 241 16.23 -2.56 -21.02
C LYS A 241 15.01 -3.47 -20.90
N ARG A 242 14.76 -4.32 -21.91
CA ARG A 242 13.67 -5.31 -21.88
C ARG A 242 13.82 -6.37 -20.79
N TRP A 243 15.03 -6.53 -20.24
CA TRP A 243 15.41 -7.50 -19.19
C TRP A 243 15.85 -6.85 -17.85
N SER A 244 15.74 -5.53 -17.69
CA SER A 244 16.14 -4.87 -16.44
C SER A 244 15.14 -5.11 -15.31
N LEU A 245 15.62 -5.17 -14.05
CA LEU A 245 14.76 -5.19 -12.87
C LEU A 245 13.89 -3.91 -12.77
N ALA A 246 14.36 -2.81 -13.36
CA ALA A 246 13.63 -1.56 -13.50
C ALA A 246 12.21 -1.76 -14.05
N ARG A 247 12.07 -2.70 -14.99
CA ARG A 247 10.84 -2.99 -15.72
C ARG A 247 9.74 -3.61 -14.86
N VAL A 248 10.12 -4.28 -13.77
CA VAL A 248 9.16 -4.81 -12.78
C VAL A 248 8.43 -3.67 -12.06
N GLN A 249 9.08 -2.51 -11.94
CA GLN A 249 8.59 -1.32 -11.23
C GLN A 249 8.06 -0.21 -12.16
N GLU A 250 8.00 -0.47 -13.48
CA GLU A 250 7.51 0.53 -14.45
C GLU A 250 6.03 0.86 -14.25
N ASP A 251 5.23 -0.15 -13.90
CA ASP A 251 3.77 -0.07 -13.70
C ASP A 251 3.37 0.09 -12.22
N TRP A 252 4.31 0.26 -11.28
CA TRP A 252 3.97 0.41 -9.85
C TRP A 252 3.27 1.75 -9.57
N MET A 253 2.42 1.79 -8.54
CA MET A 253 1.89 3.02 -7.95
C MET A 253 1.73 2.90 -6.43
N THR A 254 1.51 4.02 -5.74
CA THR A 254 1.08 4.01 -4.33
C THR A 254 -0.24 3.26 -4.14
N ALA A 255 -0.43 2.64 -2.98
CA ALA A 255 -1.72 2.11 -2.58
C ALA A 255 -2.76 3.19 -2.25
N HIS A 256 -2.32 4.43 -1.99
CA HIS A 256 -3.16 5.53 -1.52
C HIS A 256 -3.37 6.66 -2.55
N PRO A 257 -3.69 6.36 -3.83
CA PRO A 257 -3.93 7.42 -4.81
C PRO A 257 -5.14 8.25 -4.38
N ARG A 258 -5.03 9.56 -4.52
CA ARG A 258 -6.02 10.52 -4.03
C ARG A 258 -6.91 10.96 -5.19
N VAL A 259 -8.22 10.99 -4.99
CA VAL A 259 -9.18 11.54 -5.96
C VAL A 259 -9.65 12.89 -5.46
N ASP A 260 -9.59 13.90 -6.32
CA ASP A 260 -10.07 15.23 -6.02
C ASP A 260 -11.62 15.26 -6.03
N PRO A 261 -12.29 15.68 -4.95
CA PRO A 261 -13.75 15.64 -4.86
C PRO A 261 -14.46 16.69 -5.74
N ILE A 262 -13.73 17.68 -6.26
CA ILE A 262 -14.29 18.77 -7.07
C ILE A 262 -14.12 18.48 -8.56
N ASP A 263 -12.88 18.20 -9.01
CA ASP A 263 -12.59 17.99 -10.44
C ASP A 263 -12.51 16.51 -10.87
N GLY A 264 -12.48 15.57 -9.92
CA GLY A 264 -12.48 14.13 -10.18
C GLY A 264 -11.15 13.55 -10.69
N SER A 265 -10.06 14.34 -10.70
CA SER A 265 -8.74 13.85 -11.09
C SER A 265 -8.16 12.86 -10.07
N LEU A 266 -7.45 11.86 -10.58
CA LEU A 266 -6.66 10.90 -9.82
C LEU A 266 -5.23 11.41 -9.72
N ILE A 267 -4.75 11.61 -8.50
CA ILE A 267 -3.34 11.92 -8.22
C ILE A 267 -2.67 10.67 -7.66
N SER A 268 -1.50 10.34 -8.20
CA SER A 268 -0.73 9.16 -7.78
C SER A 268 0.78 9.39 -7.95
N TYR A 269 1.57 8.68 -7.15
CA TYR A 269 3.02 8.61 -7.30
C TYR A 269 3.48 7.15 -7.38
N SER A 270 4.72 6.93 -7.81
CA SER A 270 5.36 5.61 -7.71
C SER A 270 6.83 5.70 -7.35
N THR A 271 7.31 4.72 -6.60
CA THR A 271 8.70 4.62 -6.14
C THR A 271 9.49 3.57 -6.91
N GLN A 272 10.59 3.97 -7.51
CA GLN A 272 11.54 3.10 -8.19
C GLN A 272 12.68 2.77 -7.21
N MET A 273 12.82 1.51 -6.83
CA MET A 273 13.79 1.06 -5.83
C MET A 273 15.19 0.81 -6.42
N PHE A 274 15.27 0.33 -7.65
CA PHE A 274 16.54 -0.15 -8.24
C PHE A 274 17.31 0.92 -9.02
N ASP A 275 16.61 1.84 -9.69
CA ASP A 275 17.21 2.85 -10.57
C ASP A 275 16.71 4.25 -10.19
N ALA A 276 17.59 5.24 -10.37
CA ALA A 276 17.20 6.64 -10.32
C ALA A 276 16.57 7.04 -11.67
N PRO A 277 15.54 7.91 -11.70
CA PRO A 277 14.98 8.61 -10.54
C PRO A 277 14.02 7.76 -9.70
N HIS A 278 14.13 7.92 -8.38
CA HIS A 278 13.45 7.07 -7.40
C HIS A 278 11.96 7.39 -7.18
N ALA A 279 11.45 8.52 -7.70
CA ALA A 279 10.04 8.86 -7.63
C ALA A 279 9.51 9.38 -8.98
N ARG A 280 8.31 8.90 -9.34
CA ARG A 280 7.47 9.40 -10.44
C ARG A 280 6.15 9.93 -9.89
N TYR A 281 5.51 10.82 -10.63
CA TYR A 281 4.24 11.45 -10.25
C TYR A 281 3.32 11.60 -11.47
N SER A 282 2.03 11.34 -11.27
CA SER A 282 1.00 11.40 -12.31
C SER A 282 -0.27 12.07 -11.78
N VAL A 283 -0.88 12.88 -12.64
CA VAL A 283 -2.27 13.36 -12.48
C VAL A 283 -3.04 12.97 -13.72
N ILE A 284 -4.16 12.29 -13.52
CA ILE A 284 -5.02 11.78 -14.58
C ILE A 284 -6.39 12.40 -14.38
N ASP A 285 -6.92 13.07 -15.41
CA ASP A 285 -8.25 13.66 -15.33
C ASP A 285 -9.35 12.60 -15.21
N ARG A 286 -10.54 13.03 -14.82
CA ARG A 286 -11.75 12.18 -14.78
C ARG A 286 -12.06 11.44 -16.10
N ARG A 287 -11.43 11.76 -17.23
CA ARG A 287 -11.65 11.10 -18.54
C ARG A 287 -10.60 10.02 -18.86
N GLY A 288 -9.55 9.90 -18.06
CA GLY A 288 -8.42 9.01 -18.31
C GLY A 288 -7.26 9.66 -19.08
N THR A 289 -7.30 10.98 -19.27
CA THR A 289 -6.21 11.73 -19.91
C THR A 289 -5.17 12.12 -18.86
N HIS A 290 -3.90 11.77 -19.11
CA HIS A 290 -2.79 12.18 -18.26
C HIS A 290 -2.54 13.68 -18.41
N LEU A 291 -2.94 14.46 -17.39
CA LEU A 291 -2.65 15.89 -17.29
C LEU A 291 -1.19 16.15 -16.93
N VAL A 292 -0.62 15.28 -16.08
CA VAL A 292 0.77 15.34 -15.63
C VAL A 292 1.40 13.96 -15.68
N TRP A 293 2.61 13.89 -16.22
CA TRP A 293 3.52 12.76 -16.12
C TRP A 293 4.92 13.29 -15.82
N LYS A 294 5.37 13.23 -14.57
CA LYS A 294 6.73 13.61 -14.17
C LYS A 294 7.53 12.39 -13.75
N GLU A 295 8.54 12.06 -14.56
CA GLU A 295 9.68 11.27 -14.12
C GLU A 295 10.73 12.23 -13.55
N GLY A 296 11.49 11.83 -12.53
CA GLY A 296 12.59 12.68 -12.05
C GLY A 296 12.31 13.51 -10.81
N ILE A 297 11.38 13.12 -9.92
CA ILE A 297 11.34 13.77 -8.60
C ILE A 297 12.51 13.23 -7.78
N ASP A 298 13.43 14.13 -7.44
CA ASP A 298 14.58 13.81 -6.63
C ASP A 298 14.19 13.61 -5.15
N VAL A 299 14.30 12.38 -4.67
CA VAL A 299 14.19 12.01 -3.24
C VAL A 299 15.54 11.52 -2.68
N GLY A 300 16.64 11.80 -3.38
CA GLY A 300 18.02 11.50 -3.00
C GLY A 300 18.43 10.03 -3.11
N ARG A 301 17.63 9.10 -2.56
CA ARG A 301 17.85 7.65 -2.57
C ARG A 301 16.53 6.88 -2.56
N ALA A 302 16.58 5.58 -2.84
CA ALA A 302 15.43 4.70 -2.70
C ALA A 302 14.90 4.70 -1.26
N LYS A 303 13.62 5.03 -1.10
CA LYS A 303 12.89 5.13 0.17
C LYS A 303 11.53 4.45 0.04
N MET A 304 11.09 3.81 1.11
CA MET A 304 9.75 3.27 1.24
C MET A 304 8.81 4.41 1.64
N MET A 305 8.02 4.90 0.69
CA MET A 305 6.93 5.84 0.94
C MET A 305 5.61 5.06 0.81
N HIS A 306 4.78 5.07 1.85
CA HIS A 306 3.49 4.35 1.89
C HIS A 306 2.37 5.21 1.29
N ASP A 307 2.23 6.42 1.84
CA ASP A 307 1.20 7.39 1.52
C ASP A 307 1.82 8.76 1.20
N PHE A 308 0.98 9.70 0.78
CA PHE A 308 1.33 11.07 0.46
C PHE A 308 0.11 11.98 0.63
N ALA A 309 0.35 13.27 0.81
CA ALA A 309 -0.73 14.25 0.99
C ALA A 309 -0.90 15.14 -0.26
N THR A 310 -2.13 15.59 -0.49
CA THR A 310 -2.52 16.42 -1.63
C THR A 310 -3.49 17.51 -1.19
N THR A 311 -3.33 18.70 -1.72
CA THR A 311 -4.31 19.79 -1.67
C THR A 311 -4.92 19.99 -3.06
N ARG A 312 -5.90 20.91 -3.19
CA ARG A 312 -6.45 21.30 -4.51
C ARG A 312 -5.39 21.84 -5.47
N SER A 313 -4.28 22.39 -4.96
CA SER A 313 -3.23 23.02 -5.79
C SER A 313 -1.84 22.39 -5.68
N HIS A 314 -1.53 21.58 -4.65
CA HIS A 314 -0.20 21.04 -4.37
C HIS A 314 -0.19 19.54 -4.02
N THR A 315 0.99 18.93 -4.14
CA THR A 315 1.29 17.57 -3.67
C THR A 315 2.49 17.60 -2.73
N ILE A 316 2.41 16.80 -1.66
CA ILE A 316 3.43 16.64 -0.62
C ILE A 316 3.91 15.18 -0.65
N LEU A 317 5.12 14.93 -1.15
CA LEU A 317 5.75 13.61 -1.05
C LEU A 317 6.54 13.48 0.26
N LEU A 318 6.32 12.36 0.96
CA LEU A 318 6.87 12.07 2.28
C LEU A 318 8.26 11.42 2.15
N ASN A 319 9.29 12.24 1.92
CA ASN A 319 10.68 11.83 1.74
C ASN A 319 11.36 11.45 3.08
N LEU A 320 10.77 10.48 3.78
CA LEU A 320 11.09 10.07 5.16
C LEU A 320 12.29 9.08 5.25
N PRO A 321 12.92 8.90 6.43
CA PRO A 321 14.15 8.12 6.56
C PRO A 321 13.98 6.58 6.55
N LEU A 322 12.86 6.03 6.06
CA LEU A 322 12.72 4.59 5.84
C LEU A 322 13.39 4.19 4.51
N THR A 323 14.68 3.90 4.59
CA THR A 323 15.56 3.68 3.43
C THR A 323 15.52 2.25 2.92
N LEU A 324 15.69 2.08 1.61
CA LEU A 324 15.94 0.78 0.97
C LEU A 324 17.33 0.81 0.34
N ALA A 325 18.28 0.07 0.92
CA ALA A 325 19.70 0.16 0.54
C ALA A 325 20.32 -1.24 0.38
N PRO A 326 20.43 -1.77 -0.86
CA PRO A 326 21.02 -3.09 -1.11
C PRO A 326 22.48 -3.22 -0.65
N ALA A 327 23.20 -2.11 -0.51
CA ALA A 327 24.57 -2.08 0.00
C ALA A 327 24.66 -2.50 1.49
N ASN A 328 23.59 -2.33 2.28
CA ASN A 328 23.52 -2.71 3.70
C ASN A 328 23.79 -4.21 3.93
N LEU A 329 23.46 -5.03 2.92
CA LEU A 329 23.71 -6.47 2.89
C LEU A 329 25.21 -6.84 3.01
N PHE A 330 26.12 -5.91 2.70
CA PHE A 330 27.57 -6.10 2.76
C PHE A 330 28.22 -5.37 3.95
N SER A 331 27.43 -4.73 4.81
CA SER A 331 27.92 -4.05 6.02
C SER A 331 28.31 -5.03 7.13
N PHE A 332 29.30 -4.64 7.93
CA PHE A 332 29.71 -5.34 9.15
C PHE A 332 29.68 -4.35 10.33
N PRO A 333 28.77 -4.50 11.31
CA PRO A 333 27.73 -5.54 11.42
C PRO A 333 26.67 -5.44 10.31
N PRO A 334 25.89 -6.54 10.06
CA PRO A 334 24.83 -6.53 9.07
C PRO A 334 23.75 -5.49 9.39
N VAL A 335 23.36 -4.71 8.37
CA VAL A 335 22.24 -3.77 8.46
C VAL A 335 21.11 -4.32 7.57
N PRO A 336 19.82 -4.22 7.98
CA PRO A 336 18.69 -4.63 7.15
C PRO A 336 18.66 -3.95 5.77
N LEU A 337 18.03 -4.59 4.80
CA LEU A 337 17.84 -4.01 3.45
C LEU A 337 16.82 -2.87 3.47
N ILE A 338 15.78 -2.98 4.30
CA ILE A 338 14.85 -1.91 4.66
C ILE A 338 15.15 -1.49 6.11
N HIS A 339 15.56 -0.24 6.32
CA HIS A 339 16.11 0.26 7.58
C HIS A 339 15.73 1.73 7.83
N PHE A 340 15.36 2.08 9.07
CA PHE A 340 15.05 3.46 9.47
C PHE A 340 16.31 4.24 9.84
N ASP A 341 16.82 5.03 8.91
CA ASP A 341 18.07 5.76 9.05
C ASP A 341 17.92 7.03 9.90
N ARG A 342 18.05 6.90 11.23
CA ARG A 342 17.99 8.01 12.18
C ARG A 342 19.05 9.11 11.94
N SER A 343 20.04 8.90 11.08
CA SER A 343 21.00 9.95 10.71
C SER A 343 20.46 10.94 9.68
N LEU A 344 19.36 10.59 9.00
CA LEU A 344 18.69 11.44 8.02
C LEU A 344 17.49 12.17 8.65
N PRO A 345 17.24 13.43 8.25
CA PRO A 345 16.03 14.14 8.67
C PRO A 345 14.78 13.60 7.98
N SER A 346 13.62 14.03 8.47
CA SER A 346 12.34 13.87 7.75
C SER A 346 12.21 15.01 6.74
N GLU A 347 12.08 14.72 5.45
CA GLU A 347 11.86 15.73 4.41
C GLU A 347 10.44 15.63 3.83
N PHE A 348 9.82 16.78 3.56
CA PHE A 348 8.59 16.91 2.80
C PHE A 348 8.89 17.64 1.50
N VAL A 349 8.59 17.02 0.36
CA VAL A 349 8.87 17.56 -0.98
C VAL A 349 7.55 18.05 -1.57
N ILE A 350 7.39 19.38 -1.64
CA ILE A 350 6.14 20.03 -2.02
C ILE A 350 6.26 20.67 -3.39
N PHE A 351 5.29 20.42 -4.27
CA PHE A 351 5.24 20.98 -5.61
C PHE A 351 3.79 21.14 -6.12
N PRO A 352 3.54 21.98 -7.14
CA PRO A 352 2.20 22.20 -7.66
C PRO A 352 1.62 20.94 -8.30
N ARG A 353 0.35 20.64 -8.02
CA ARG A 353 -0.38 19.45 -8.46
C ARG A 353 -0.36 19.34 -9.98
N LEU A 354 -0.68 20.44 -10.66
CA LEU A 354 -0.56 20.61 -12.11
C LEU A 354 0.77 21.33 -12.40
N LEU A 355 1.80 20.54 -12.70
CA LEU A 355 3.10 21.07 -13.11
C LEU A 355 2.93 21.87 -14.41
N ARG A 356 3.32 23.14 -14.39
CA ARG A 356 3.21 24.03 -15.56
C ARG A 356 4.10 23.57 -16.73
N SER A 357 3.82 24.11 -17.92
CA SER A 357 4.51 23.84 -19.19
C SER A 357 6.03 23.66 -19.02
N PRO A 358 6.70 22.78 -19.79
CA PRO A 358 8.17 22.60 -19.75
C PRO A 358 8.98 23.90 -19.99
N GLU A 359 8.35 24.97 -20.48
CA GLU A 359 8.91 26.31 -20.64
C GLU A 359 9.07 27.08 -19.30
N THR A 360 8.33 26.71 -18.24
CA THR A 360 8.41 27.33 -16.90
C THR A 360 8.39 26.26 -15.78
N PRO A 361 9.44 25.45 -15.65
CA PRO A 361 9.48 24.38 -14.64
C PRO A 361 9.54 24.97 -13.21
N GLN A 362 8.47 24.79 -12.44
CA GLN A 362 8.50 25.00 -11.00
C GLN A 362 9.25 23.83 -10.33
N GLU A 363 10.33 24.16 -9.62
CA GLU A 363 11.10 23.18 -8.84
C GLU A 363 10.34 22.82 -7.55
N PRO A 364 10.48 21.58 -7.04
CA PRO A 364 9.92 21.21 -5.74
C PRO A 364 10.61 21.95 -4.59
N VAL A 365 9.82 22.49 -3.67
CA VAL A 365 10.31 23.09 -2.42
C VAL A 365 10.50 21.97 -1.40
N ARG A 366 11.67 21.97 -0.74
CA ARG A 366 11.99 21.02 0.33
C ARG A 366 11.74 21.66 1.70
N PHE A 367 11.04 20.94 2.56
CA PHE A 367 10.81 21.29 3.96
C PHE A 367 11.43 20.21 4.85
N THR A 368 12.32 20.60 5.77
CA THR A 368 13.11 19.65 6.56
C THR A 368 12.73 19.72 8.04
N GLU A 369 12.24 18.62 8.59
CA GLU A 369 12.06 18.39 10.02
C GLU A 369 13.32 17.63 10.53
N PRO A 370 14.19 18.25 11.35
CA PRO A 370 15.47 17.66 11.74
C PRO A 370 15.35 16.36 12.54
N GLU A 371 14.21 16.11 13.19
CA GLU A 371 13.96 14.86 13.89
C GLU A 371 13.51 13.77 12.90
N PRO A 372 14.18 12.60 12.86
CA PRO A 372 13.72 11.47 12.07
C PRO A 372 12.38 10.95 12.62
N SER A 373 11.38 10.88 11.74
CA SER A 373 10.05 10.34 12.04
C SER A 373 9.47 9.63 10.82
N LEU A 374 8.53 8.72 11.06
CA LEU A 374 7.79 8.03 10.02
C LEU A 374 6.33 8.48 10.08
N ILE A 375 5.71 8.69 8.92
CA ILE A 375 4.27 8.88 8.78
C ILE A 375 3.81 7.76 7.85
N PHE A 376 2.92 6.90 8.35
CA PHE A 376 2.35 5.83 7.54
C PHE A 376 1.14 6.38 6.78
N HIS A 377 0.15 6.93 7.49
CA HIS A 377 -1.04 7.52 6.87
C HIS A 377 -1.17 9.03 7.11
N THR A 378 -1.53 9.75 6.06
CA THR A 378 -1.94 11.15 6.06
C THR A 378 -3.47 11.25 6.09
N ALA A 379 -3.97 12.05 7.02
CA ALA A 379 -5.40 12.20 7.24
C ALA A 379 -6.02 13.16 6.21
N ASN A 380 -5.46 14.36 6.08
CA ASN A 380 -5.85 15.35 5.09
C ASN A 380 -4.77 16.43 4.93
N ALA A 381 -4.86 17.22 3.86
CA ALA A 381 -4.07 18.43 3.65
C ALA A 381 -4.90 19.48 2.90
N TRP A 382 -4.63 20.76 3.12
CA TRP A 382 -5.34 21.85 2.48
C TRP A 382 -4.46 23.10 2.30
N ASP A 383 -4.89 23.97 1.39
CA ASP A 383 -4.19 25.22 1.07
C ASP A 383 -4.60 26.36 2.03
N GLU A 384 -3.63 27.18 2.46
CA GLU A 384 -3.84 28.46 3.13
C GLU A 384 -3.70 29.58 2.09
N HIS A 385 -4.69 30.45 1.96
CA HIS A 385 -4.71 31.54 0.98
C HIS A 385 -4.58 32.91 1.66
N ASP A 386 -3.90 33.85 0.99
CA ASP A 386 -3.91 35.26 1.37
C ASP A 386 -5.16 36.02 0.88
N GLU A 387 -5.27 37.31 1.22
CA GLU A 387 -6.36 38.20 0.78
C GLU A 387 -6.48 38.34 -0.74
N THR A 388 -5.41 38.02 -1.49
CA THR A 388 -5.38 38.05 -2.96
C THR A 388 -5.71 36.69 -3.60
N GLY A 389 -5.94 35.65 -2.77
CA GLY A 389 -6.24 34.29 -3.20
C GLY A 389 -5.01 33.44 -3.54
N ASN A 390 -3.79 33.94 -3.35
CA ASN A 390 -2.57 33.17 -3.59
C ASN A 390 -2.33 32.19 -2.44
N VAL A 391 -1.83 30.99 -2.74
CA VAL A 391 -1.48 29.99 -1.72
C VAL A 391 -0.17 30.40 -1.04
N VAL A 392 -0.24 30.69 0.25
CA VAL A 392 0.90 31.15 1.08
C VAL A 392 1.44 30.06 1.99
N ALA A 393 0.61 29.10 2.39
CA ALA A 393 1.04 27.96 3.18
C ALA A 393 0.20 26.73 2.86
N ILE A 394 0.69 25.57 3.28
CA ILE A 394 -0.01 24.29 3.15
C ILE A 394 -0.08 23.64 4.53
N HIS A 395 -1.26 23.19 4.89
CA HIS A 395 -1.50 22.44 6.12
C HIS A 395 -1.52 20.94 5.83
N MET A 396 -1.03 20.13 6.77
CA MET A 396 -1.10 18.68 6.67
C MET A 396 -1.33 18.05 8.05
N LEU A 397 -2.17 17.01 8.06
CA LEU A 397 -2.40 16.13 9.21
C LEU A 397 -1.88 14.73 8.86
N GLY A 398 -1.02 14.17 9.71
CA GLY A 398 -0.44 12.84 9.51
C GLY A 398 -0.23 12.06 10.80
N CYS A 399 -0.38 10.73 10.73
CA CYS A 399 -0.19 9.82 11.86
C CYS A 399 1.33 9.56 12.01
N ARG A 400 1.95 10.23 12.99
CA ARG A 400 3.42 10.33 13.10
C ARG A 400 3.97 9.40 14.19
N PHE A 401 4.92 8.56 13.81
CA PHE A 401 5.77 7.72 14.65
C PHE A 401 7.19 8.35 14.77
N LYS A 402 7.91 8.07 15.86
CA LYS A 402 9.32 8.47 16.05
C LYS A 402 10.31 7.41 15.58
N SER A 403 9.85 6.21 15.22
CA SER A 403 10.63 5.16 14.56
C SER A 403 9.78 4.36 13.56
N ALA A 404 10.37 3.35 12.92
CA ALA A 404 9.64 2.39 12.08
C ALA A 404 9.04 1.20 12.86
N LYS A 405 8.80 1.32 14.17
CA LYS A 405 8.34 0.22 15.05
C LYS A 405 7.12 -0.54 14.53
N LEU A 406 6.18 0.12 13.83
CA LEU A 406 5.05 -0.53 13.14
C LEU A 406 5.50 -1.60 12.13
N VAL A 407 6.50 -1.29 11.30
CA VAL A 407 7.04 -2.19 10.26
C VAL A 407 7.70 -3.41 10.90
N TYR A 408 8.43 -3.22 11.99
CA TYR A 408 9.04 -4.31 12.75
C TYR A 408 7.99 -5.18 13.46
N ALA A 409 6.99 -4.56 14.09
CA ALA A 409 5.91 -5.25 14.80
C ALA A 409 5.09 -6.13 13.83
N ALA A 410 4.73 -5.63 12.65
CA ALA A 410 3.97 -6.36 11.64
C ALA A 410 4.70 -7.59 11.07
N GLY A 411 6.04 -7.68 11.24
CA GLY A 411 6.86 -8.86 10.91
C GLY A 411 7.30 -9.71 12.12
N GLN A 412 6.81 -9.42 13.32
CA GLN A 412 7.29 -10.01 14.59
C GLN A 412 8.82 -9.88 14.79
N VAL A 413 9.44 -8.83 14.25
CA VAL A 413 10.88 -8.55 14.35
C VAL A 413 11.13 -7.58 15.50
N LYS A 414 12.19 -7.78 16.30
CA LYS A 414 12.62 -6.77 17.29
C LYS A 414 13.21 -5.56 16.56
N VAL A 415 12.73 -4.36 16.87
CA VAL A 415 13.33 -3.09 16.41
C VAL A 415 14.82 -3.06 16.77
N PRO A 416 15.73 -2.72 15.85
CA PRO A 416 17.14 -2.53 16.16
C PRO A 416 17.35 -1.38 17.16
N GLU A 417 18.25 -1.56 18.12
CA GLU A 417 18.50 -0.57 19.19
C GLU A 417 19.05 0.75 18.65
N THR A 418 19.63 0.75 17.44
CA THR A 418 20.06 1.93 16.68
C THR A 418 18.89 2.76 16.13
N GLU A 419 17.70 2.16 15.99
CA GLU A 419 16.52 2.77 15.38
C GLU A 419 15.50 3.27 16.41
N MET A 420 15.63 2.85 17.67
CA MET A 420 14.80 3.29 18.80
C MET A 420 15.11 4.74 19.22
N SER A 421 14.08 5.51 19.59
CA SER A 421 14.25 6.80 20.27
C SER A 421 14.71 6.60 21.72
N LYS A 422 15.66 7.43 22.18
CA LYS A 422 16.17 7.36 23.56
C LYS A 422 15.17 7.98 24.54
N GLY A 423 14.58 7.16 25.40
CA GLY A 423 13.85 7.62 26.59
C GLY A 423 12.47 8.21 26.34
N GLU A 424 11.82 7.88 25.22
CA GLU A 424 10.50 8.42 24.88
C GLU A 424 9.49 7.36 24.47
N ASP A 425 8.24 7.69 24.75
CA ASP A 425 7.02 6.99 24.34
C ASP A 425 6.74 7.17 22.83
N ASP A 426 7.09 6.14 22.04
CA ASP A 426 6.96 6.10 20.56
C ASP A 426 5.51 5.82 20.10
N VAL A 427 4.54 6.46 20.75
CA VAL A 427 3.11 6.35 20.39
C VAL A 427 2.83 7.20 19.16
N VAL A 428 2.18 6.57 18.17
CA VAL A 428 1.68 7.23 16.97
C VAL A 428 0.56 8.20 17.31
N ARG A 429 0.72 9.47 16.90
CA ARG A 429 -0.22 10.55 17.18
C ARG A 429 -0.60 11.28 15.91
N LEU A 430 -1.83 11.81 15.88
CA LEU A 430 -2.25 12.72 14.82
C LEU A 430 -1.48 14.04 14.98
N HIS A 431 -0.58 14.31 14.05
CA HIS A 431 0.37 15.42 14.10
C HIS A 431 0.05 16.44 13.01
N TYR A 432 0.10 17.71 13.38
CA TYR A 432 -0.20 18.84 12.51
C TYR A 432 1.08 19.55 12.06
N TYR A 433 1.10 19.89 10.77
CA TYR A 433 2.16 20.65 10.13
C TYR A 433 1.60 21.87 9.39
N ARG A 434 2.31 23.01 9.44
CA ARG A 434 2.09 24.18 8.57
C ARG A 434 3.38 24.53 7.82
N PHE A 435 3.37 24.26 6.52
CA PHE A 435 4.45 24.51 5.58
C PHE A 435 4.28 25.91 4.97
N GLN A 436 5.08 26.89 5.39
CA GLN A 436 5.07 28.23 4.80
C GLN A 436 5.78 28.20 3.45
N LEU A 437 5.07 28.53 2.38
CA LEU A 437 5.67 28.63 1.06
C LEU A 437 6.58 29.88 1.01
N PRO A 438 7.69 29.83 0.26
CA PRO A 438 8.62 30.95 0.14
C PRO A 438 8.01 32.16 -0.58
N ASP A 439 8.51 33.35 -0.28
CA ASP A 439 8.11 34.57 -0.97
C ASP A 439 8.38 34.47 -2.49
N GLY A 440 7.44 34.94 -3.29
CA GLY A 440 7.53 34.90 -4.75
C GLY A 440 7.38 33.51 -5.38
N TYR A 441 7.04 32.48 -4.61
CA TYR A 441 6.76 31.12 -5.12
C TYR A 441 5.64 31.10 -6.18
N ALA A 442 4.57 31.87 -5.97
CA ALA A 442 3.49 32.07 -6.95
C ALA A 442 3.96 32.75 -8.26
N THR A 443 5.07 33.49 -8.22
CA THR A 443 5.62 34.31 -9.31
C THR A 443 6.84 33.71 -10.01
N ASN A 444 7.22 32.45 -9.73
CA ASN A 444 8.32 31.73 -10.39
C ASN A 444 9.70 32.42 -10.30
N ILE A 445 10.04 33.05 -9.18
CA ILE A 445 11.38 33.64 -8.99
C ILE A 445 12.39 32.52 -8.72
N HIS A 446 13.29 32.26 -9.69
CA HIS A 446 14.35 31.25 -9.64
C HIS A 446 15.32 31.47 -8.46
N THR A 447 14.96 30.92 -7.30
CA THR A 447 15.84 30.76 -6.15
C THR A 447 15.77 29.32 -5.69
N SER A 448 16.87 28.79 -5.15
CA SER A 448 16.92 27.44 -4.59
C SER A 448 16.22 27.45 -3.22
N GLN A 449 14.89 27.44 -3.23
CA GLN A 449 14.08 27.75 -2.06
C GLN A 449 13.95 26.54 -1.12
N ILE A 450 14.42 26.72 0.11
CA ILE A 450 14.11 25.86 1.24
C ILE A 450 12.84 26.43 1.90
N GLY A 451 11.82 25.60 2.06
CA GLY A 451 10.57 25.97 2.71
C GLY A 451 10.67 25.83 4.23
N THR A 452 9.94 26.68 4.97
CA THR A 452 9.98 26.71 6.43
C THR A 452 8.75 26.01 7.04
N ILE A 453 9.01 25.04 7.93
CA ILE A 453 7.96 24.43 8.77
C ILE A 453 7.69 25.39 9.93
N THR A 454 6.63 26.20 9.83
CA THR A 454 6.28 27.20 10.86
C THR A 454 5.66 26.59 12.10
N HIS A 455 4.97 25.44 11.95
CA HIS A 455 4.31 24.76 13.06
C HIS A 455 4.46 23.24 12.89
N SER A 456 4.85 22.54 13.96
CA SER A 456 4.95 21.08 14.05
C SER A 456 4.58 20.65 15.48
N PHE A 457 3.39 20.07 15.68
CA PHE A 457 2.92 19.59 16.99
C PHE A 457 1.87 18.46 16.92
N PRO A 458 1.81 17.54 17.90
CA PRO A 458 0.75 16.54 18.02
C PRO A 458 -0.56 17.19 18.53
N LEU A 459 -1.69 16.82 17.93
CA LEU A 459 -3.00 17.34 18.34
C LEU A 459 -3.47 16.71 19.66
N THR A 460 -3.27 15.40 19.84
CA THR A 460 -3.80 14.62 20.97
C THR A 460 -2.72 13.75 21.60
N ALA A 461 -2.85 13.45 22.90
CA ALA A 461 -1.95 12.53 23.60
C ALA A 461 -2.21 11.05 23.26
N ILE A 462 -3.47 10.70 22.96
CA ILE A 462 -3.93 9.34 22.64
C ILE A 462 -3.27 8.78 21.36
N PRO A 463 -3.12 7.44 21.26
CA PRO A 463 -2.74 6.80 20.01
C PRO A 463 -3.79 7.06 18.92
N PHE A 464 -3.37 7.32 17.68
CA PHE A 464 -4.28 7.57 16.56
C PHE A 464 -3.72 7.02 15.25
N GLU A 465 -4.51 6.22 14.53
CA GLU A 465 -4.20 5.67 13.21
C GLU A 465 -5.48 5.41 12.40
N PHE A 466 -5.34 5.01 11.12
CA PHE A 466 -6.43 4.79 10.16
C PHE A 466 -7.36 6.01 10.01
N PRO A 467 -6.84 7.18 9.60
CA PRO A 467 -7.63 8.39 9.45
C PRO A 467 -8.65 8.30 8.32
N THR A 468 -9.81 8.89 8.54
CA THR A 468 -10.79 9.19 7.49
C THR A 468 -11.42 10.58 7.70
N VAL A 469 -11.79 11.23 6.60
CA VAL A 469 -12.50 12.51 6.55
C VAL A 469 -13.72 12.37 5.63
N PRO A 470 -14.73 13.28 5.73
CA PRO A 470 -15.81 13.34 4.77
C PRO A 470 -15.26 13.37 3.32
N PRO A 471 -15.65 12.44 2.43
CA PRO A 471 -15.01 12.31 1.11
C PRO A 471 -15.07 13.57 0.25
N ASN A 472 -16.10 14.39 0.42
CA ASN A 472 -16.30 15.68 -0.24
C ASN A 472 -15.36 16.80 0.27
N LEU A 473 -14.69 16.60 1.41
CA LEU A 473 -13.73 17.53 2.02
C LEU A 473 -12.28 17.04 1.96
N GLY A 474 -12.01 15.94 1.26
CA GLY A 474 -10.63 15.55 0.95
C GLY A 474 -9.94 16.66 0.14
N MET A 475 -8.68 16.98 0.48
CA MET A 475 -7.91 18.10 -0.11
C MET A 475 -8.41 19.52 0.26
N LEU A 476 -9.42 19.62 1.13
CA LEU A 476 -10.02 20.86 1.64
C LEU A 476 -9.94 20.89 3.17
N PRO A 477 -10.16 22.06 3.83
CA PRO A 477 -10.29 22.10 5.28
C PRO A 477 -11.47 21.24 5.73
N SER A 478 -11.20 20.27 6.60
CA SER A 478 -12.21 19.43 7.26
C SER A 478 -12.04 19.59 8.76
N ARG A 479 -13.13 19.93 9.45
CA ARG A 479 -13.16 20.09 10.90
C ARG A 479 -13.00 18.75 11.62
N PHE A 480 -13.60 17.68 11.11
CA PHE A 480 -13.67 16.40 11.80
C PHE A 480 -12.86 15.30 11.09
N VAL A 481 -11.82 14.83 11.76
CA VAL A 481 -11.10 13.60 11.38
C VAL A 481 -11.57 12.47 12.29
N TYR A 482 -11.89 11.34 11.69
CA TYR A 482 -12.25 10.10 12.37
C TYR A 482 -11.13 9.06 12.24
N GLY A 483 -11.04 8.10 13.15
CA GLY A 483 -10.06 7.02 13.05
C GLY A 483 -10.15 6.03 14.20
N CYS A 484 -9.08 5.24 14.33
CA CYS A 484 -8.91 4.22 15.35
C CYS A 484 -8.12 4.77 16.55
N THR A 485 -8.49 4.36 17.76
CA THR A 485 -7.70 4.55 18.98
C THR A 485 -7.84 3.33 19.90
N MET A 486 -7.25 3.39 21.10
CA MET A 486 -7.31 2.31 22.09
C MET A 486 -7.63 2.88 23.48
N ARG A 487 -8.29 2.11 24.35
CA ARG A 487 -8.46 2.47 25.77
C ARG A 487 -7.11 2.58 26.48
N SER A 488 -6.18 1.69 26.14
CA SER A 488 -4.84 1.60 26.70
C SER A 488 -3.87 0.95 25.71
N GLY A 489 -2.61 1.36 25.74
CA GLY A 489 -1.55 0.88 24.84
C GLY A 489 -1.50 1.66 23.52
N SER A 490 -0.85 1.09 22.51
CA SER A 490 -0.63 1.73 21.20
C SER A 490 -0.57 0.71 20.05
N PHE A 491 -0.66 1.21 18.81
CA PHE A 491 -0.70 0.43 17.55
C PHE A 491 0.51 -0.47 17.28
N ASP A 492 1.53 -0.35 18.12
CA ASP A 492 2.84 -0.96 18.02
C ASP A 492 3.24 -1.74 19.30
N GLU A 493 2.35 -1.80 20.31
CA GLU A 493 2.56 -2.54 21.55
C GLU A 493 1.96 -3.94 21.51
N ARG A 494 2.82 -4.93 21.20
CA ARG A 494 2.90 -6.26 21.85
C ARG A 494 3.97 -7.11 21.18
N LEU A 495 5.11 -7.32 21.83
CA LEU A 495 5.97 -8.47 21.53
C LEU A 495 5.24 -9.74 21.98
N GLY A 496 4.39 -10.28 21.09
CA GLY A 496 3.50 -11.41 21.37
C GLY A 496 2.08 -11.29 20.79
N GLY A 497 1.74 -10.19 20.10
CA GLY A 497 0.41 -9.98 19.52
C GLY A 497 0.35 -8.73 18.67
N ALA A 498 -0.65 -8.61 17.80
CA ALA A 498 -0.93 -7.34 17.12
C ALA A 498 -1.72 -6.40 18.05
N ALA A 499 -1.67 -5.10 17.77
CA ALA A 499 -2.58 -4.14 18.38
C ALA A 499 -4.04 -4.44 17.99
N LYS A 500 -4.98 -4.22 18.92
CA LYS A 500 -6.40 -4.45 18.70
C LYS A 500 -7.16 -3.16 19.00
N VAL A 501 -7.91 -2.65 18.03
CA VAL A 501 -8.65 -1.39 18.14
C VAL A 501 -9.93 -1.63 18.92
N ASP A 502 -10.00 -1.18 20.17
CA ASP A 502 -11.21 -1.28 21.00
C ASP A 502 -11.97 0.04 21.13
N CYS A 503 -11.53 1.08 20.41
CA CYS A 503 -12.15 2.40 20.35
C CYS A 503 -12.08 3.01 18.94
N LEU A 504 -13.16 3.67 18.52
CA LEU A 504 -13.17 4.61 17.40
C LEU A 504 -13.18 6.04 17.96
N VAL A 505 -12.59 7.00 17.24
CA VAL A 505 -12.42 8.37 17.72
C VAL A 505 -12.74 9.40 16.64
N LYS A 506 -13.28 10.54 17.07
CA LYS A 506 -13.52 11.77 16.28
C LYS A 506 -12.78 12.92 16.94
N ILE A 507 -12.11 13.73 16.12
CA ILE A 507 -11.29 14.86 16.56
C ILE A 507 -11.70 16.12 15.78
N ASP A 508 -12.01 17.20 16.50
CA ASP A 508 -12.12 18.56 15.96
C ASP A 508 -10.70 19.09 15.69
N VAL A 509 -10.17 18.74 14.53
CA VAL A 509 -8.76 19.00 14.19
C VAL A 509 -8.49 20.46 13.93
N LEU A 510 -9.47 21.23 13.45
CA LEU A 510 -9.31 22.66 13.22
C LEU A 510 -9.27 23.44 14.54
N ALA A 511 -10.14 23.10 15.51
CA ALA A 511 -10.08 23.72 16.84
C ALA A 511 -8.78 23.40 17.59
N LEU A 512 -8.27 22.16 17.47
CA LEU A 512 -6.99 21.78 18.06
C LEU A 512 -5.79 22.38 17.31
N ALA A 513 -5.82 22.45 15.98
CA ALA A 513 -4.79 23.13 15.20
C ALA A 513 -4.69 24.60 15.60
N GLU A 514 -5.82 25.31 15.72
CA GLU A 514 -5.83 26.73 16.12
C GLU A 514 -5.27 26.96 17.52
N LYS A 515 -5.77 26.19 18.49
CA LYS A 515 -5.27 26.21 19.88
C LYS A 515 -3.77 25.85 19.96
N GLY A 516 -3.27 25.03 19.02
CA GLY A 516 -1.85 24.72 18.89
C GLY A 516 -1.05 25.87 18.28
N ARG A 517 -1.53 26.54 17.23
CA ARG A 517 -0.90 27.73 16.61
C ARG A 517 -0.74 28.88 17.61
N HIS A 518 -1.72 29.11 18.47
CA HIS A 518 -1.64 30.12 19.53
C HIS A 518 -0.53 29.86 20.58
N ARG A 519 0.13 28.70 20.57
CA ARG A 519 1.31 28.43 21.42
C ARG A 519 2.60 29.07 20.89
N GLY A 520 2.55 29.68 19.70
CA GLY A 520 3.70 30.26 19.01
C GLY A 520 4.27 29.35 17.93
N GLU A 521 5.09 29.93 17.06
CA GLU A 521 5.75 29.22 15.97
C GLU A 521 6.84 28.26 16.44
N GLY A 522 7.21 27.34 15.56
CA GLY A 522 8.23 26.34 15.75
C GLY A 522 7.64 24.97 16.11
N LYS A 523 8.42 24.21 16.87
CA LYS A 523 8.14 22.81 17.19
C LYS A 523 7.75 22.67 18.65
N ASN A 524 6.55 22.15 18.90
CA ASN A 524 6.07 21.86 20.24
C ASN A 524 5.60 20.41 20.33
N MET A 525 6.40 19.55 20.94
CA MET A 525 6.07 18.11 21.05
C MET A 525 5.05 17.79 22.15
N THR A 526 4.57 18.79 22.91
CA THR A 526 3.50 18.59 23.89
C THR A 526 2.14 18.60 23.19
N PRO A 527 1.30 17.55 23.36
CA PRO A 527 -0.03 17.50 22.76
C PRO A 527 -0.91 18.73 23.00
N VAL A 528 -1.78 19.07 22.06
CA VAL A 528 -2.75 20.16 22.24
C VAL A 528 -3.85 19.78 23.22
N ASP A 529 -4.34 18.55 23.12
CA ASP A 529 -5.15 17.87 24.11
C ASP A 529 -4.30 16.81 24.85
N PRO A 530 -3.96 17.03 26.14
CA PRO A 530 -3.10 16.12 26.91
C PRO A 530 -3.86 14.93 27.50
N ARG A 531 -5.20 14.86 27.36
CA ARG A 531 -6.03 13.85 28.02
C ARG A 531 -5.80 12.45 27.43
N SER A 532 -5.80 11.46 28.31
CA SER A 532 -5.85 10.04 27.97
C SER A 532 -7.25 9.61 27.46
N SER A 533 -7.33 8.46 26.80
CA SER A 533 -8.59 7.89 26.32
C SER A 533 -9.60 7.71 27.47
N ALA A 534 -9.13 7.27 28.64
CA ALA A 534 -9.94 7.15 29.85
C ALA A 534 -10.55 8.49 30.28
N GLU A 535 -9.74 9.54 30.43
CA GLU A 535 -10.20 10.87 30.84
C GLU A 535 -11.17 11.51 29.83
N ILE A 536 -10.99 11.23 28.53
CA ILE A 536 -11.90 11.72 27.48
C ILE A 536 -13.29 11.07 27.64
N MET A 537 -13.36 9.75 27.80
CA MET A 537 -14.62 9.03 28.03
C MET A 537 -15.29 9.44 29.35
N ASP A 538 -14.50 9.53 30.43
CA ASP A 538 -14.93 9.97 31.76
C ASP A 538 -15.54 11.38 31.74
N ASN A 539 -14.92 12.30 31.00
CA ASN A 539 -15.43 13.66 30.87
C ASN A 539 -16.75 13.69 30.09
N TRP A 540 -16.84 12.93 28.99
CA TRP A 540 -18.08 12.84 28.23
C TRP A 540 -19.23 12.24 29.05
N ALA A 541 -18.97 11.19 29.83
CA ALA A 541 -19.95 10.58 30.74
C ALA A 541 -20.46 11.55 31.82
N ARG A 542 -19.66 12.56 32.19
CA ARG A 542 -20.05 13.67 33.09
C ARG A 542 -20.70 14.86 32.36
N GLY A 543 -20.96 14.75 31.05
CA GLY A 543 -21.53 15.82 30.22
C GLY A 543 -20.52 16.87 29.75
N MET A 544 -19.23 16.72 30.06
CA MET A 544 -18.17 17.66 29.65
C MET A 544 -17.69 17.33 28.23
N LYS A 545 -18.43 17.83 27.24
CA LYS A 545 -18.06 17.74 25.81
C LYS A 545 -16.76 18.49 25.53
N GLY A 546 -16.00 18.02 24.54
CA GLY A 546 -14.72 18.62 24.14
C GLY A 546 -14.36 18.28 22.68
N PRO A 547 -13.18 18.70 22.20
CA PRO A 547 -12.77 18.54 20.80
C PRO A 547 -12.37 17.10 20.41
N VAL A 548 -12.56 16.12 21.30
CA VAL A 548 -12.28 14.71 21.06
C VAL A 548 -13.42 13.89 21.65
N GLU A 549 -14.00 13.01 20.84
CA GLU A 549 -15.06 12.06 21.21
C GLU A 549 -14.60 10.63 20.94
N ILE A 550 -14.87 9.70 21.87
CA ILE A 550 -14.48 8.29 21.74
C ILE A 550 -15.72 7.40 21.82
N PHE A 551 -15.92 6.58 20.80
CA PHE A 551 -16.85 5.45 20.82
C PHE A 551 -16.09 4.20 21.23
N ALA A 552 -16.36 3.69 22.42
CA ALA A 552 -15.65 2.53 22.97
C ALA A 552 -16.47 1.25 22.78
N LEU A 553 -15.87 0.24 22.15
CA LEU A 553 -16.54 -1.04 21.87
C LEU A 553 -16.71 -1.87 23.16
N PRO A 554 -17.71 -2.77 23.25
CA PRO A 554 -17.83 -3.69 24.38
C PRO A 554 -16.55 -4.49 24.64
N GLU A 555 -16.36 -4.97 25.87
CA GLU A 555 -15.18 -5.79 26.19
C GLU A 555 -15.13 -7.06 25.30
N GLY A 556 -13.95 -7.37 24.75
CA GLY A 556 -13.76 -8.45 23.80
C GLY A 556 -14.13 -8.12 22.34
N TRP A 557 -14.72 -6.95 22.06
CA TRP A 557 -15.05 -6.50 20.71
C TRP A 557 -13.99 -5.53 20.17
N PHE A 558 -13.56 -5.77 18.92
CA PHE A 558 -12.52 -4.96 18.27
C PHE A 558 -12.92 -4.53 16.87
N ALA A 559 -12.65 -3.27 16.54
CA ALA A 559 -12.96 -2.61 15.28
C ALA A 559 -11.83 -2.70 14.25
N GLN A 560 -12.12 -2.20 13.05
CA GLN A 560 -11.18 -1.98 11.95
C GLN A 560 -11.32 -0.53 11.43
N GLU A 561 -10.62 -0.17 10.35
CA GLU A 561 -10.73 1.16 9.74
C GLU A 561 -12.20 1.61 9.61
N PRO A 562 -12.57 2.76 10.20
CA PRO A 562 -13.88 3.35 10.00
C PRO A 562 -13.90 4.12 8.67
N ARG A 563 -15.06 4.13 7.99
CA ARG A 563 -15.33 5.02 6.85
C ARG A 563 -16.55 5.90 7.13
N PHE A 564 -16.38 7.20 6.96
CA PHE A 564 -17.47 8.18 7.09
C PHE A 564 -18.32 8.24 5.81
N ILE A 565 -19.63 8.30 6.00
CA ILE A 565 -20.65 8.46 4.95
C ILE A 565 -21.51 9.68 5.31
N PRO A 566 -21.49 10.76 4.51
CA PRO A 566 -22.29 11.95 4.78
C PRO A 566 -23.79 11.68 4.55
N LYS A 567 -24.64 12.34 5.35
CA LYS A 567 -26.08 12.46 5.06
C LYS A 567 -26.32 13.35 3.85
N HIS A 568 -27.52 13.28 3.29
CA HIS A 568 -27.91 14.05 2.11
C HIS A 568 -29.10 14.96 2.44
N GLY A 569 -28.92 16.27 2.26
CA GLY A 569 -29.92 17.28 2.61
C GLY A 569 -29.33 18.68 2.66
N GLU A 570 -30.18 19.68 2.89
CA GLU A 570 -29.77 21.06 3.16
C GLU A 570 -29.65 21.29 4.67
N GLY A 571 -28.74 22.19 5.08
CA GLY A 571 -28.60 22.58 6.50
C GLY A 571 -27.95 21.52 7.41
N LEU A 572 -27.18 20.59 6.84
CA LEU A 572 -26.42 19.56 7.56
C LEU A 572 -25.06 20.08 8.05
N ASP A 573 -24.63 19.65 9.24
CA ASP A 573 -23.27 19.87 9.75
C ASP A 573 -22.27 18.88 9.12
N GLU A 574 -20.96 19.16 9.23
CA GLU A 574 -19.90 18.29 8.67
C GLU A 574 -19.92 16.86 9.26
N ASP A 575 -20.39 16.68 10.49
CA ASP A 575 -20.50 15.38 11.17
C ASP A 575 -21.89 14.73 11.07
N ASP A 576 -22.83 15.30 10.31
CA ASP A 576 -24.10 14.64 9.99
C ASP A 576 -23.86 13.50 9.00
N GLY A 577 -23.56 12.32 9.56
CA GLY A 577 -23.16 11.15 8.82
C GLY A 577 -23.12 9.88 9.67
N TRP A 578 -22.65 8.82 9.03
CA TRP A 578 -22.52 7.49 9.61
C TRP A 578 -21.06 7.02 9.51
N LEU A 579 -20.54 6.39 10.56
CA LEU A 579 -19.29 5.64 10.53
C LEU A 579 -19.60 4.16 10.33
N LEU A 580 -19.02 3.57 9.29
CA LEU A 580 -19.04 2.13 9.05
C LEU A 580 -17.70 1.51 9.43
N SER A 581 -17.72 0.48 10.28
CA SER A 581 -16.53 -0.31 10.61
C SER A 581 -16.91 -1.79 10.78
N TYR A 582 -16.05 -2.68 10.26
CA TYR A 582 -16.12 -4.09 10.60
C TYR A 582 -15.64 -4.30 12.03
N VAL A 583 -16.39 -5.06 12.82
CA VAL A 583 -16.03 -5.42 14.19
C VAL A 583 -15.98 -6.94 14.35
N TYR A 584 -15.24 -7.42 15.35
CA TYR A 584 -15.16 -8.83 15.72
C TYR A 584 -15.28 -9.05 17.22
N ASP A 585 -16.14 -9.98 17.61
CA ASP A 585 -16.28 -10.51 18.97
C ASP A 585 -15.30 -11.66 19.21
N GLU A 586 -14.29 -11.43 20.05
CA GLU A 586 -13.31 -12.47 20.42
C GLU A 586 -13.84 -13.55 21.36
N SER A 587 -15.06 -13.45 21.90
CA SER A 587 -15.70 -14.57 22.61
C SER A 587 -15.99 -15.78 21.69
N HIS A 588 -15.93 -15.57 20.37
CA HIS A 588 -15.99 -16.63 19.35
C HIS A 588 -14.63 -17.29 19.06
N LEU A 589 -13.56 -16.93 19.78
CA LEU A 589 -12.29 -17.67 19.75
C LEU A 589 -12.33 -18.86 20.73
N LEU A 590 -11.71 -19.97 20.33
CA LEU A 590 -11.48 -21.11 21.20
C LEU A 590 -10.41 -20.79 22.26
N PRO A 591 -10.32 -21.53 23.38
CA PRO A 591 -9.36 -21.25 24.46
C PRO A 591 -7.87 -21.27 24.05
N ASP A 592 -7.54 -21.87 22.90
CA ASP A 592 -6.19 -21.88 22.31
C ASP A 592 -5.92 -20.66 21.39
N GLY A 593 -6.89 -19.75 21.25
CA GLY A 593 -6.83 -18.57 20.40
C GLY A 593 -7.12 -18.85 18.91
N THR A 594 -7.63 -20.03 18.56
CA THR A 594 -8.06 -20.34 17.19
C THR A 594 -9.52 -19.91 16.93
N PRO A 595 -9.91 -19.58 15.68
CA PRO A 595 -11.29 -19.25 15.37
C PRO A 595 -12.24 -20.45 15.54
N SER A 596 -13.40 -20.23 16.15
CA SER A 596 -14.47 -21.24 16.16
C SER A 596 -15.00 -21.53 14.75
N THR A 597 -15.39 -22.78 14.51
CA THR A 597 -16.05 -23.26 13.29
C THR A 597 -17.58 -23.13 13.32
N ALA A 598 -18.13 -22.47 14.35
CA ALA A 598 -19.57 -22.24 14.49
C ALA A 598 -20.15 -21.35 13.38
N SER A 599 -21.43 -21.56 13.04
CA SER A 599 -22.16 -20.86 11.96
C SER A 599 -22.38 -19.36 12.17
N HIS A 600 -21.95 -18.83 13.31
CA HIS A 600 -22.01 -17.44 13.71
C HIS A 600 -20.58 -17.04 14.09
N ALA A 601 -19.91 -16.37 13.18
CA ALA A 601 -18.45 -16.27 13.17
C ALA A 601 -17.92 -14.94 13.75
N GLY A 602 -18.61 -14.39 14.75
CA GLY A 602 -18.19 -13.23 15.55
C GLY A 602 -18.08 -11.88 14.84
N SER A 603 -18.15 -11.81 13.50
CA SER A 603 -18.01 -10.55 12.76
C SER A 603 -19.33 -9.88 12.42
N GLU A 604 -19.35 -8.56 12.56
CA GLU A 604 -20.46 -7.69 12.19
C GLU A 604 -19.94 -6.45 11.45
N LEU A 605 -20.79 -5.80 10.65
CA LEU A 605 -20.58 -4.43 10.18
C LEU A 605 -21.47 -3.51 11.02
N TRP A 606 -20.86 -2.55 11.71
CA TRP A 606 -21.53 -1.58 12.56
C TRP A 606 -21.70 -0.25 11.85
N VAL A 607 -22.87 0.37 12.05
CA VAL A 607 -23.25 1.69 11.54
C VAL A 607 -23.49 2.60 12.74
N ILE A 608 -22.59 3.56 12.96
CA ILE A 608 -22.55 4.42 14.14
C ILE A 608 -22.86 5.86 13.73
N ASP A 609 -23.73 6.55 14.46
CA ASP A 609 -23.99 7.99 14.30
C ASP A 609 -22.74 8.80 14.63
N ALA A 610 -22.14 9.44 13.63
CA ALA A 610 -20.87 10.17 13.76
C ALA A 610 -21.00 11.44 14.64
N LYS A 611 -22.21 12.01 14.70
CA LYS A 611 -22.51 13.21 15.48
C LYS A 611 -22.71 12.91 16.96
N ARG A 612 -23.14 11.69 17.27
CA ARG A 612 -23.46 11.22 18.63
C ARG A 612 -22.47 10.21 19.19
N MET A 613 -21.37 9.91 18.50
CA MET A 613 -20.50 8.77 18.83
C MET A 613 -19.91 8.78 20.25
N GLY A 614 -19.72 9.94 20.88
CA GLY A 614 -19.35 10.02 22.31
C GLY A 614 -20.40 9.42 23.26
N GLU A 615 -21.68 9.33 22.87
CA GLU A 615 -22.77 8.69 23.62
C GLU A 615 -22.67 7.13 23.64
N GLY A 616 -21.55 6.59 23.16
CA GLY A 616 -21.20 5.18 23.21
C GLY A 616 -22.21 4.32 22.44
N MET A 617 -22.55 3.15 23.00
CA MET A 617 -23.43 2.18 22.34
C MET A 617 -24.83 2.71 21.97
N SER A 618 -25.27 3.86 22.49
CA SER A 618 -26.53 4.50 22.08
C SER A 618 -26.46 5.20 20.72
N ALA A 619 -25.25 5.44 20.20
CA ALA A 619 -25.00 5.93 18.84
C ALA A 619 -24.99 4.81 17.78
N LEU A 620 -25.05 3.53 18.18
CA LEU A 620 -25.07 2.40 17.25
C LEU A 620 -26.47 2.24 16.63
N ALA A 621 -26.62 2.68 15.38
CA ALA A 621 -27.91 2.69 14.68
C ALA A 621 -28.28 1.33 14.07
N CYS A 622 -27.30 0.65 13.45
CA CYS A 622 -27.53 -0.61 12.74
C CYS A 622 -26.32 -1.56 12.89
N ARG A 623 -26.61 -2.85 13.01
CA ARG A 623 -25.64 -3.96 13.05
C ARG A 623 -26.01 -4.98 11.99
N VAL A 624 -25.12 -5.22 11.02
CA VAL A 624 -25.27 -6.27 10.01
C VAL A 624 -24.42 -7.48 10.42
N LYS A 625 -25.06 -8.60 10.71
CA LYS A 625 -24.38 -9.84 11.11
C LYS A 625 -23.88 -10.60 9.89
N LEU A 626 -22.59 -10.92 9.87
CA LEU A 626 -21.93 -11.52 8.71
C LEU A 626 -21.95 -13.05 8.81
N PRO A 627 -22.04 -13.78 7.68
CA PRO A 627 -22.10 -15.24 7.68
C PRO A 627 -20.76 -15.90 8.04
N GLN A 628 -19.67 -15.15 8.00
CA GLN A 628 -18.35 -15.60 8.39
C GLN A 628 -17.53 -14.47 9.03
N ARG A 629 -16.36 -14.83 9.55
CA ARG A 629 -15.40 -13.89 10.13
C ARG A 629 -14.80 -13.00 9.05
N VAL A 630 -14.57 -11.74 9.38
CA VAL A 630 -13.83 -10.79 8.56
C VAL A 630 -12.50 -10.52 9.27
N PRO A 631 -11.38 -11.10 8.78
CA PRO A 631 -10.05 -10.88 9.38
C PRO A 631 -9.71 -9.40 9.48
N TYR A 632 -8.80 -9.04 10.38
CA TYR A 632 -8.23 -7.69 10.39
C TYR A 632 -7.54 -7.41 9.04
N GLY A 633 -8.06 -6.41 8.32
CA GLY A 633 -7.53 -5.98 7.04
C GLY A 633 -6.93 -4.59 7.10
N LEU A 634 -6.88 -3.96 5.92
CA LEU A 634 -6.31 -2.64 5.71
C LEU A 634 -7.45 -1.69 5.29
N HIS A 635 -7.34 -1.03 4.14
CA HIS A 635 -8.21 0.11 3.82
C HIS A 635 -9.50 -0.28 3.08
N GLY A 636 -10.55 0.52 3.28
CA GLY A 636 -11.85 0.36 2.66
C GLY A 636 -12.42 1.63 2.06
N THR A 637 -13.49 1.46 1.27
CA THR A 637 -14.20 2.54 0.59
C THR A 637 -15.70 2.30 0.57
N TRP A 638 -16.45 3.40 0.47
CA TRP A 638 -17.90 3.39 0.33
C TRP A 638 -18.30 3.72 -1.10
N LEU A 639 -19.15 2.87 -1.69
CA LEU A 639 -19.77 3.11 -2.99
C LEU A 639 -21.20 3.57 -2.79
N ALA A 640 -21.49 4.83 -3.15
CA ALA A 640 -22.84 5.37 -3.11
C ALA A 640 -23.81 4.61 -4.05
N PRO A 641 -25.13 4.62 -3.76
CA PRO A 641 -26.15 3.90 -4.54
C PRO A 641 -26.24 4.29 -6.02
N THR A 642 -25.74 5.48 -6.36
CA THR A 642 -25.62 5.98 -7.73
C THR A 642 -24.61 5.19 -8.56
N PHE A 643 -23.61 4.57 -7.94
CA PHE A 643 -22.54 3.84 -8.63
C PHE A 643 -22.89 2.38 -8.84
N THR A 644 -23.44 1.71 -7.82
CA THR A 644 -23.87 0.30 -7.87
C THR A 644 -24.92 0.05 -8.95
N ARG A 645 -25.92 0.93 -9.09
CA ARG A 645 -26.98 0.83 -10.13
C ARG A 645 -26.47 0.96 -11.57
N ASN A 646 -25.29 1.53 -11.79
CA ASN A 646 -24.79 1.88 -13.12
C ASN A 646 -23.88 0.81 -13.75
N GLN A 647 -23.24 -0.05 -12.95
CA GLN A 647 -22.58 -1.25 -13.48
C GLN A 647 -23.64 -2.27 -13.89
N ARG A 648 -23.98 -2.30 -15.18
CA ARG A 648 -24.82 -3.37 -15.75
C ARG A 648 -24.16 -4.72 -15.52
N ARG A 649 -24.93 -5.70 -15.04
CA ARG A 649 -24.68 -7.12 -15.34
C ARG A 649 -24.68 -7.31 -16.86
N LEU A 650 -23.51 -7.25 -17.48
CA LEU A 650 -23.35 -7.49 -18.90
C LEU A 650 -23.54 -8.98 -19.18
N SER A 651 -24.28 -9.30 -20.24
CA SER A 651 -24.62 -10.66 -20.66
C SER A 651 -23.43 -11.48 -21.18
N THR A 652 -22.22 -10.92 -21.17
CA THR A 652 -21.00 -11.58 -21.63
C THR A 652 -20.12 -11.88 -20.43
N ILE A 653 -20.27 -13.10 -19.91
CA ILE A 653 -19.46 -13.63 -18.82
C ILE A 653 -18.02 -13.78 -19.32
N LEU A 654 -17.11 -12.96 -18.79
CA LEU A 654 -15.69 -13.32 -18.74
C LEU A 654 -15.54 -14.33 -17.59
N PRO A 655 -14.97 -15.54 -17.81
CA PRO A 655 -14.60 -16.41 -16.70
C PRO A 655 -13.23 -15.99 -16.12
N PRO A 656 -12.93 -16.18 -14.81
CA PRO A 656 -13.77 -16.69 -13.72
C PRO A 656 -13.85 -15.75 -12.47
N GLN A 657 -14.72 -15.99 -11.48
CA GLN A 657 -14.37 -16.75 -10.24
C GLN A 657 -15.60 -17.48 -9.59
N LYS A 658 -15.61 -18.81 -9.58
CA LYS A 658 -16.59 -19.68 -8.87
C LYS A 658 -15.83 -20.38 -7.73
N LEU A 659 -15.48 -19.62 -6.69
CA LEU A 659 -14.41 -19.91 -5.70
C LEU A 659 -13.00 -20.07 -6.33
N LEU A 660 -12.57 -19.05 -7.08
CA LEU A 660 -11.33 -18.98 -7.89
C LEU A 660 -10.85 -20.32 -8.54
N GLN A 661 -11.50 -20.84 -9.60
CA GLN A 661 -12.64 -21.72 -9.38
C GLN A 661 -12.17 -23.05 -8.77
N ASP A 662 -12.94 -23.62 -7.83
CA ASP A 662 -12.59 -24.83 -7.08
C ASP A 662 -11.21 -24.74 -6.35
N LYS A 663 -10.80 -23.50 -6.00
CA LYS A 663 -9.43 -23.09 -5.60
C LYS A 663 -8.35 -23.72 -6.49
N LEU A 664 -8.46 -23.37 -7.77
CA LEU A 664 -7.77 -23.97 -8.92
C LEU A 664 -7.88 -25.50 -8.95
N ALA A 665 -9.13 -25.97 -8.80
CA ALA A 665 -9.61 -27.34 -8.92
C ALA A 665 -8.64 -28.39 -8.37
N LEU A 666 -8.72 -28.55 -7.04
CA LEU A 666 -7.98 -29.55 -6.28
C LEU A 666 -6.45 -29.27 -6.36
N SER A 667 -6.04 -28.01 -6.32
CA SER A 667 -4.80 -27.38 -6.82
C SER A 667 -3.47 -28.18 -6.93
N ARG A 668 -3.03 -28.64 -8.11
CA ARG A 668 -3.79 -29.30 -9.19
C ARG A 668 -3.52 -30.79 -9.08
N ILE A 669 -4.55 -31.50 -8.64
CA ILE A 669 -4.44 -32.66 -7.75
C ILE A 669 -3.26 -32.44 -6.76
N GLN A 670 -3.40 -31.55 -5.76
CA GLN A 670 -2.46 -31.20 -4.67
C GLN A 670 -1.08 -31.88 -4.68
N HIS A 671 -0.27 -31.54 -5.68
CA HIS A 671 1.06 -32.11 -5.91
C HIS A 671 1.07 -33.66 -6.16
N PHE A 672 -0.06 -34.38 -5.99
CA PHE A 672 -0.42 -35.80 -6.23
C PHE A 672 0.51 -36.56 -7.17
N ALA A 673 1.05 -37.65 -6.64
CA ALA A 673 2.41 -38.08 -6.92
C ALA A 673 3.46 -37.06 -6.43
N SER A 674 3.18 -36.39 -5.31
CA SER A 674 4.11 -35.46 -4.64
C SER A 674 5.37 -36.17 -4.18
N VAL A 675 5.21 -37.46 -3.80
CA VAL A 675 5.77 -38.58 -4.57
C VAL A 675 4.73 -39.74 -4.57
N LEU A 676 4.58 -40.53 -5.65
CA LEU A 676 3.81 -41.82 -5.63
C LEU A 676 4.69 -43.05 -5.92
N PHE A 677 5.99 -42.84 -6.11
CA PHE A 677 7.04 -43.85 -6.27
C PHE A 677 8.27 -43.52 -5.39
N ASP A 678 8.06 -43.20 -4.10
CA ASP A 678 9.16 -42.81 -3.19
C ASP A 678 10.01 -43.99 -2.66
N ARG A 679 10.11 -45.03 -3.50
CA ARG A 679 11.35 -45.78 -3.71
C ARG A 679 11.62 -45.84 -5.21
N PRO A 680 12.71 -45.23 -5.71
CA PRO A 680 12.98 -45.21 -7.14
C PRO A 680 13.32 -46.62 -7.64
N THR A 681 12.64 -47.06 -8.70
CA THR A 681 13.09 -48.20 -9.51
C THR A 681 14.07 -47.72 -10.58
N SER A 682 14.93 -48.62 -11.06
CA SER A 682 16.23 -48.29 -11.66
C SER A 682 16.22 -47.53 -13.01
N ARG A 683 15.05 -47.17 -13.56
CA ARG A 683 14.91 -46.48 -14.86
C ARG A 683 14.72 -44.97 -14.80
N ASP A 684 14.37 -44.38 -13.65
CA ASP A 684 14.03 -42.94 -13.56
C ASP A 684 15.22 -41.99 -13.34
N LYS A 685 16.45 -42.54 -13.21
CA LYS A 685 17.63 -41.74 -12.83
C LYS A 685 17.88 -40.55 -13.75
N SER A 686 17.74 -40.65 -15.07
CA SER A 686 18.16 -39.57 -16.00
C SER A 686 17.22 -38.35 -16.04
N ASN A 687 15.98 -38.48 -15.56
CA ASN A 687 15.03 -37.37 -15.48
C ASN A 687 15.01 -36.77 -14.08
N VAL A 688 15.09 -37.61 -13.04
CA VAL A 688 15.33 -37.14 -11.67
C VAL A 688 16.69 -36.45 -11.57
N GLU A 689 17.77 -36.97 -12.18
CA GLU A 689 19.06 -36.28 -12.25
C GLU A 689 18.97 -34.95 -12.97
N ARG A 690 18.19 -34.79 -14.05
CA ARG A 690 18.02 -33.48 -14.69
C ARG A 690 17.19 -32.50 -13.87
N MET A 691 16.18 -32.97 -13.15
CA MET A 691 15.41 -32.13 -12.22
C MET A 691 16.24 -31.74 -11.00
N VAL A 692 16.91 -32.70 -10.37
CA VAL A 692 17.84 -32.52 -9.26
C VAL A 692 19.01 -31.65 -9.67
N LEU A 693 19.61 -31.82 -10.85
CA LEU A 693 20.64 -30.89 -11.36
C LEU A 693 20.09 -29.49 -11.62
N SER A 694 18.83 -29.33 -12.02
CA SER A 694 18.21 -28.00 -12.20
C SER A 694 17.84 -27.30 -10.88
N ILE A 695 17.65 -28.06 -9.78
CA ILE A 695 17.36 -27.56 -8.43
C ILE A 695 18.65 -27.38 -7.62
N LEU A 696 19.64 -28.26 -7.83
CA LEU A 696 20.98 -28.16 -7.29
C LEU A 696 21.83 -27.13 -8.05
N TRP A 697 21.51 -26.77 -9.30
CA TRP A 697 22.23 -25.68 -9.98
C TRP A 697 22.14 -24.35 -9.21
N PRO A 698 20.96 -23.88 -8.78
CA PRO A 698 20.86 -22.75 -7.85
C PRO A 698 21.64 -22.92 -6.54
N ALA A 699 21.73 -24.14 -5.99
CA ALA A 699 22.48 -24.39 -4.75
C ALA A 699 24.00 -24.41 -4.97
N ALA A 700 24.47 -25.03 -6.05
CA ALA A 700 25.87 -25.08 -6.47
C ALA A 700 26.35 -23.73 -7.00
N PHE A 701 25.50 -22.98 -7.70
CA PHE A 701 25.75 -21.60 -8.10
C PHE A 701 25.70 -20.66 -6.89
N GLY A 702 24.80 -20.90 -5.93
CA GLY A 702 24.81 -20.23 -4.63
C GLY A 702 26.10 -20.50 -3.86
N ALA A 703 26.59 -21.73 -3.83
CA ALA A 703 27.88 -22.11 -3.25
C ALA A 703 29.08 -21.50 -4.01
N LEU A 704 29.02 -21.42 -5.34
CA LEU A 704 30.04 -20.78 -6.17
C LEU A 704 30.05 -19.25 -5.96
N THR A 705 28.88 -18.63 -5.81
CA THR A 705 28.72 -17.21 -5.51
C THR A 705 29.19 -16.90 -4.08
N LEU A 706 28.89 -17.78 -3.11
CA LEU A 706 29.44 -17.73 -1.76
C LEU A 706 30.96 -17.85 -1.78
N ALA A 707 31.53 -18.81 -2.51
CA ALA A 707 32.98 -18.93 -2.67
C ALA A 707 33.60 -17.68 -3.32
N LEU A 708 32.92 -17.06 -4.30
CA LEU A 708 33.36 -15.81 -4.93
C LEU A 708 33.32 -14.63 -3.95
N VAL A 709 32.26 -14.51 -3.14
CA VAL A 709 32.11 -13.48 -2.10
C VAL A 709 33.09 -13.69 -0.93
N GLU A 710 33.35 -14.94 -0.55
CA GLU A 710 34.38 -15.33 0.42
C GLU A 710 35.78 -14.95 -0.10
N THR A 711 36.06 -15.23 -1.37
CA THR A 711 37.33 -14.89 -2.03
C THR A 711 37.49 -13.37 -2.15
N LEU A 712 36.45 -12.64 -2.58
CA LEU A 712 36.46 -11.17 -2.65
C LEU A 712 36.65 -10.54 -1.26
N ARG A 713 36.00 -11.08 -0.22
CA ARG A 713 36.22 -10.65 1.17
C ARG A 713 37.66 -10.88 1.62
N ASN A 714 38.23 -12.04 1.32
CA ASN A 714 39.61 -12.37 1.66
C ASN A 714 40.63 -11.52 0.88
N VAL A 715 40.34 -11.16 -0.37
CA VAL A 715 41.16 -10.20 -1.14
C VAL A 715 41.08 -8.79 -0.55
N ILE A 716 39.88 -8.32 -0.19
CA ILE A 716 39.69 -7.00 0.44
C ILE A 716 40.39 -6.93 1.80
N GLN A 717 40.28 -7.96 2.63
CA GLN A 717 40.98 -8.05 3.91
C GLN A 717 42.50 -8.22 3.75
N GLY A 718 42.96 -9.03 2.79
CA GLY A 718 44.38 -9.20 2.48
C GLY A 718 45.05 -7.93 1.96
N THR A 719 44.31 -7.07 1.27
CA THR A 719 44.80 -5.76 0.80
C THR A 719 45.01 -4.77 1.96
N VAL A 720 44.27 -4.92 3.07
CA VAL A 720 44.45 -4.13 4.31
C VAL A 720 45.55 -4.72 5.22
N GLY A 721 45.83 -6.02 5.09
CA GLY A 721 46.82 -6.74 5.92
C GLY A 721 48.30 -6.59 5.51
N LEU A 722 48.62 -5.93 4.39
CA LEU A 722 49.98 -5.86 3.82
C LEU A 722 50.74 -4.56 4.14
N HIS A 723 50.47 -3.92 5.28
CA HIS A 723 51.24 -2.76 5.79
C HIS A 723 51.61 -2.94 7.28
N GLY A 724 52.28 -4.03 7.62
CA GLY A 724 52.74 -4.26 8.99
C GLY A 724 53.56 -5.52 9.24
N SER A 725 54.81 -5.56 8.76
CA SER A 725 55.97 -6.21 9.44
C SER A 725 57.17 -6.33 8.48
N ALA A 726 58.17 -5.45 8.64
CA ALA A 726 59.54 -5.68 8.16
C ALA A 726 60.50 -4.79 8.97
N SER A 727 61.09 -5.35 10.02
CA SER A 727 62.05 -4.66 10.89
C SER A 727 63.50 -4.91 10.47
N GLY A 728 64.25 -3.83 10.25
CA GLY A 728 65.72 -3.81 10.42
C GLY A 728 66.58 -4.07 9.19
N GLY A 729 67.58 -3.20 8.98
CA GLY A 729 68.71 -3.45 8.07
C GLY A 729 69.08 -2.26 7.19
N ASN A 730 70.06 -1.47 7.61
CA ASN A 730 70.67 -0.41 6.80
C ASN A 730 71.22 -0.93 5.47
N ILE A 731 71.19 -0.09 4.42
CA ILE A 731 72.40 0.33 3.69
C ILE A 731 72.08 1.61 2.90
N THR A 732 73.03 2.54 2.94
CA THR A 732 73.01 3.82 2.21
C THR A 732 73.63 3.70 0.83
N SER A 733 73.04 4.29 -0.22
CA SER A 733 73.69 5.29 -1.09
C SER A 733 72.88 5.60 -2.37
N THR A 734 72.89 6.89 -2.77
CA THR A 734 73.05 7.43 -4.15
C THR A 734 72.48 6.64 -5.37
N ASN A 735 71.85 7.24 -6.40
CA ASN A 735 71.60 8.65 -6.71
C ASN A 735 70.67 8.80 -7.95
N TRP A 736 70.14 10.02 -8.13
CA TRP A 736 69.64 10.65 -9.38
C TRP A 736 68.14 10.70 -9.66
N ALA A 737 67.77 11.73 -10.43
CA ALA A 737 66.49 12.43 -10.43
C ALA A 737 65.90 12.54 -11.86
N LEU A 738 64.85 13.37 -11.99
CA LEU A 738 64.04 13.65 -13.19
C LEU A 738 62.95 12.56 -13.42
N ASP A 739 61.69 12.89 -13.76
CA ASP A 739 61.10 14.20 -14.09
C ASP A 739 59.60 14.27 -13.72
N ASP A 740 58.99 15.45 -13.85
CA ASP A 740 57.59 15.76 -13.47
C ASP A 740 56.50 14.97 -14.24
N GLY A 741 55.30 14.81 -13.63
CA GLY A 741 54.13 14.31 -14.40
C GLY A 741 52.86 13.83 -13.66
N GLU A 742 52.13 14.73 -12.98
CA GLU A 742 50.68 14.63 -12.66
C GLU A 742 50.06 13.47 -11.83
N LYS A 743 48.97 13.83 -11.10
CA LYS A 743 47.87 12.97 -10.60
C LYS A 743 48.12 12.01 -9.43
N ALA A 744 48.53 12.56 -8.29
CA ALA A 744 48.09 12.05 -6.98
C ALA A 744 46.67 12.55 -6.63
N GLN A 745 45.62 11.99 -7.26
CA GLN A 745 44.24 12.37 -6.94
C GLN A 745 43.70 11.58 -5.74
N ARG A 746 43.29 12.32 -4.69
CA ARG A 746 42.62 11.81 -3.49
C ARG A 746 41.43 10.91 -3.84
N TRP A 747 41.41 9.69 -3.29
CA TRP A 747 40.20 8.87 -3.24
C TRP A 747 39.24 9.40 -2.18
N SER A 748 38.34 10.30 -2.59
CA SER A 748 37.19 10.73 -1.80
C SER A 748 35.93 10.70 -2.67
N GLY A 749 34.95 9.86 -2.33
CA GLY A 749 33.60 9.93 -2.90
C GLY A 749 33.42 9.37 -4.32
N GLY A 750 33.93 8.18 -4.63
CA GLY A 750 33.63 7.48 -5.89
C GLY A 750 32.35 6.65 -5.82
N LYS A 751 31.36 6.90 -6.69
CA LYS A 751 30.19 6.03 -6.88
C LYS A 751 30.65 4.65 -7.37
N PHE A 752 30.60 3.63 -6.51
CA PHE A 752 30.84 2.24 -6.94
C PHE A 752 29.73 1.81 -7.91
N PRO A 753 30.03 1.29 -9.12
CA PRO A 753 29.06 1.17 -10.18
C PRO A 753 28.22 -0.12 -10.06
N TRP A 754 27.49 -0.26 -8.96
CA TRP A 754 26.62 -1.40 -8.67
C TRP A 754 25.65 -1.77 -9.81
N PRO A 755 25.03 -0.81 -10.54
CA PRO A 755 24.21 -1.15 -11.72
C PRO A 755 25.01 -1.87 -12.82
N GLN A 756 26.28 -1.54 -13.00
CA GLN A 756 27.16 -2.18 -13.99
C GLN A 756 27.63 -3.54 -13.50
N VAL A 757 27.87 -3.72 -12.19
CA VAL A 757 28.20 -5.03 -11.59
C VAL A 757 27.01 -5.99 -11.67
N LEU A 758 25.79 -5.55 -11.31
CA LEU A 758 24.57 -6.34 -11.49
C LEU A 758 24.28 -6.61 -12.97
N SER A 759 24.46 -5.63 -13.86
CA SER A 759 24.32 -5.84 -15.30
C SER A 759 25.34 -6.85 -15.83
N ALA A 760 26.60 -6.80 -15.40
CA ALA A 760 27.62 -7.77 -15.76
C ALA A 760 27.28 -9.18 -15.23
N PHE A 761 26.74 -9.28 -14.01
CA PHE A 761 26.28 -10.54 -13.44
C PHE A 761 25.11 -11.15 -14.25
N VAL A 762 24.16 -10.31 -14.67
CA VAL A 762 23.05 -10.70 -15.57
C VAL A 762 23.56 -11.08 -16.97
N VAL A 763 24.52 -10.34 -17.53
CA VAL A 763 25.17 -10.65 -18.82
C VAL A 763 25.85 -12.02 -18.76
N ILE A 764 26.62 -12.30 -17.69
CA ILE A 764 27.28 -13.59 -17.47
C ILE A 764 26.23 -14.70 -17.35
N MET A 765 25.15 -14.51 -16.58
CA MET A 765 24.04 -15.46 -16.52
C MET A 765 23.39 -15.73 -17.88
N VAL A 766 23.10 -14.69 -18.67
CA VAL A 766 22.48 -14.83 -20.01
C VAL A 766 23.44 -15.53 -20.98
N PHE A 767 24.74 -15.25 -20.92
CA PHE A 767 25.75 -15.91 -21.74
C PHE A 767 25.88 -17.41 -21.39
N VAL A 768 25.84 -17.75 -20.09
CA VAL A 768 25.83 -19.12 -19.58
C VAL A 768 24.55 -19.88 -19.98
N LEU A 769 23.38 -19.23 -19.97
CA LEU A 769 22.12 -19.81 -20.47
C LEU A 769 22.17 -20.08 -21.98
N ARG A 770 22.88 -19.25 -22.75
CA ARG A 770 23.11 -19.47 -24.18
C ARG A 770 24.07 -20.63 -24.44
N ALA A 771 25.17 -20.70 -23.69
CA ALA A 771 26.15 -21.78 -23.76
C ALA A 771 25.59 -23.15 -23.35
N SER A 772 24.53 -23.18 -22.54
CA SER A 772 23.82 -24.40 -22.13
C SER A 772 22.68 -24.83 -23.08
N GLY A 773 22.56 -24.21 -24.25
CA GLY A 773 21.77 -24.74 -25.38
C GLY A 773 20.27 -24.46 -25.37
N PHE A 774 19.76 -23.62 -24.46
CA PHE A 774 18.33 -23.37 -24.25
C PHE A 774 17.59 -22.61 -25.39
N GLU A 775 18.29 -22.17 -26.46
CA GLU A 775 17.70 -21.38 -27.56
C GLU A 775 17.20 -22.20 -28.76
N LYS A 776 17.39 -23.53 -28.83
CA LYS A 776 16.83 -24.33 -29.94
C LYS A 776 15.33 -24.56 -29.76
N GLY A 777 14.54 -23.62 -30.27
CA GLY A 777 13.09 -23.71 -30.29
C GLY A 777 12.56 -24.77 -31.24
N GLU A 778 12.06 -25.88 -30.70
CA GLU A 778 11.07 -26.70 -31.39
C GLU A 778 9.68 -26.08 -31.20
N LYS A 779 8.92 -25.97 -32.29
CA LYS A 779 7.50 -25.60 -32.23
C LYS A 779 6.72 -26.78 -31.65
N VAL A 780 6.50 -26.76 -30.34
CA VAL A 780 5.47 -27.62 -29.73
C VAL A 780 4.11 -27.09 -30.19
N ASN A 781 3.57 -27.70 -31.25
CA ASN A 781 2.16 -27.52 -31.60
C ASN A 781 1.32 -27.98 -30.39
N PRO A 782 0.26 -27.25 -30.00
CA PRO A 782 -0.65 -27.73 -28.98
C PRO A 782 -1.32 -29.02 -29.47
N LEU A 783 -1.17 -30.10 -28.70
CA LEU A 783 -1.90 -31.35 -28.92
C LEU A 783 -3.41 -31.07 -28.82
N PRO A 784 -4.21 -31.30 -29.88
CA PRO A 784 -5.65 -31.28 -29.77
C PRO A 784 -6.09 -32.61 -29.16
N LEU A 785 -6.64 -32.59 -27.94
CA LEU A 785 -7.30 -33.75 -27.35
C LEU A 785 -8.70 -33.38 -26.84
N PRO A 786 -9.68 -34.28 -26.99
CA PRO A 786 -11.09 -33.92 -26.99
C PRO A 786 -11.65 -33.79 -25.58
N LEU A 787 -12.59 -32.85 -25.42
CA LEU A 787 -13.49 -32.84 -24.27
C LEU A 787 -14.49 -34.01 -24.42
N PRO A 788 -14.79 -34.76 -23.34
CA PRO A 788 -15.93 -35.67 -23.35
C PRO A 788 -17.24 -34.86 -23.43
N PRO A 789 -18.31 -35.41 -24.04
CA PRO A 789 -19.58 -34.71 -24.11
C PRO A 789 -20.17 -34.53 -22.71
N VAL A 790 -20.59 -33.30 -22.41
CA VAL A 790 -21.39 -32.99 -21.23
C VAL A 790 -22.77 -33.64 -21.44
N GLN A 791 -23.13 -34.59 -20.58
CA GLN A 791 -24.55 -34.94 -20.42
C GLN A 791 -25.20 -33.86 -19.57
N GLU A 792 -26.17 -33.19 -20.15
CA GLU A 792 -27.19 -32.46 -19.38
C GLU A 792 -27.93 -33.47 -18.50
N VAL A 793 -28.12 -33.12 -17.24
CA VAL A 793 -29.07 -33.78 -16.33
C VAL A 793 -30.04 -32.69 -15.91
N GLU A 794 -31.33 -32.96 -16.11
CA GLU A 794 -32.47 -32.06 -15.88
C GLU A 794 -32.63 -31.63 -14.41
#